data_AF-A0A2H0Q258-F1
#
_entry.id   AF-A0A2H0Q258-F1
#
_cell.length_a   1.000
_cell.length_b   1.000
_cell.length_c   1.000
_cell.angle_alpha   90.00
_cell.angle_beta   90.00
_cell.angle_gamma   90.00
#
_symmetry.space_group_name_H-M   'P 1'
#
loop_
_entity.id
_entity.type
_entity.pdbx_description
1 polymer ?
#
loop_
_entity_poly.entity_id
_entity_poly.type
_entity_poly.pdbx_seq_one_letter_code
_entity_poly.pdbx_strand_id
1 'polypeptide(L)'
;MNVKLALKIPKKLVRNQNGQLTVFLAIGLTIFLTMTAFIINVGLFVKAKINLQNATDAAAWSGAAVQARQLTQIGYLNFELRNVYKEWLFKYYILGNLGHTQRINDADFRLRPAGGLSMGSNYDRFNVPSVCVHAGTGTNDICLSSFVPGLPRFETIDLPNITSESQEFIDKIASKKGDDCSFRSAINYATTLIWTYGTGASLSASSDLPALTSGRIGAWPAAFLLGARVRTLEAMVNRPPENDLCYTGGDCTLITSLNTAHVANERPIKAFFAGLRNYSGGAFKQTNGAMDETLSSFRLEELAPQEFDATPDSLSGMLIPTESPTWNPSLLKKRYLDLQAIPVNYTIFYTSFSARSQDLNIGGQVLPSDAECTTVKTAMPVPAYLTGFQKNPEVLTYYAVRTRVKFSGLFFPFSEALELTAVAAAKPFGGRIGPKLFQVINNSEIRPRTSGVETKSAPNLSGLEVISGESVLNPGTPIPTGQDFWIADTGSTIGGVPNAGIEPRFSIPNMVYNFSSAENGDSEILFGGSASGEPFEKLKRYSSATDSKRESFGLYHAPQFQRLKTNLIDSNNNGILDTAELTASIAAVREPTYYDAMNYMIPTISDNVNLGTKASTSSFSDNSNNPSLKIYAPLIDDQGENSIYQTADSLRIIAQNFITSNNESIVKFLTALREVALAIKGSGIGDLYDKAANIIYPLSRNLQPTDKAGFEQEMRESSICGGANTNVSVASRFSSFFQALAPTCPNARPLAVLIGEYIAGLITANDGSTLFHVDTWFDESAGTRHVSNMKDLMTGYRPGVTQGATDDGQLQNPIANGNLNNRNYYSTKFIQFDIISNNSRTKLIGGKAASMMEENDGSIFVINTDVKNQISGDYLNKLIDTVDVGW
;
A
#
# COMPACT_ATOMS: atom_id res chain seq x y z
N MET A 1 -37.78 -56.83 -106.15
CA MET A 1 -37.12 -56.31 -107.36
C MET A 1 -35.77 -55.74 -106.93
N ASN A 2 -34.68 -56.36 -107.39
CA ASN A 2 -33.31 -56.10 -106.95
C ASN A 2 -32.77 -54.79 -107.53
N VAL A 3 -32.25 -53.90 -106.69
CA VAL A 3 -31.24 -52.92 -107.10
C VAL A 3 -30.11 -52.94 -106.07
N LYS A 4 -28.97 -53.52 -106.47
CA LYS A 4 -27.69 -53.45 -105.74
C LYS A 4 -27.08 -52.06 -105.95
N LEU A 5 -26.85 -51.30 -104.88
CA LEU A 5 -25.83 -50.24 -104.87
C LEU A 5 -24.78 -50.60 -103.81
N ALA A 6 -23.63 -51.09 -104.28
CA ALA A 6 -22.46 -51.37 -103.46
C ALA A 6 -21.78 -50.05 -103.07
N LEU A 7 -22.04 -49.55 -101.88
CA LEU A 7 -21.27 -48.45 -101.28
C LEU A 7 -19.94 -49.01 -100.77
N LYS A 8 -18.88 -48.81 -101.56
CA LYS A 8 -17.49 -48.98 -101.12
C LYS A 8 -17.23 -48.03 -99.95
N ILE A 9 -17.18 -48.56 -98.73
CA ILE A 9 -16.61 -47.86 -97.57
C ILE A 9 -15.09 -47.78 -97.80
N PRO A 10 -14.47 -46.59 -97.95
CA PRO A 10 -13.03 -46.49 -97.97
C PRO A 10 -12.49 -46.81 -96.57
N LYS A 11 -11.69 -47.88 -96.47
CA LYS A 11 -10.78 -48.14 -95.34
C LYS A 11 -9.74 -47.01 -95.26
N LYS A 12 -10.11 -45.85 -94.72
CA LYS A 12 -9.18 -44.74 -94.40
C LYS A 12 -9.68 -43.82 -93.28
N LEU A 13 -10.38 -44.40 -92.30
CA LEU A 13 -10.82 -43.70 -91.08
C LEU A 13 -10.10 -44.25 -89.83
N VAL A 14 -8.80 -44.47 -89.95
CA VAL A 14 -7.90 -44.70 -88.81
C VAL A 14 -6.63 -43.88 -89.03
N ARG A 15 -6.28 -43.10 -88.00
CA ARG A 15 -5.11 -42.22 -87.82
C ARG A 15 -5.11 -40.89 -88.58
N ASN A 16 -5.78 -39.91 -87.98
CA ASN A 16 -5.34 -38.51 -88.07
C ASN A 16 -4.82 -38.10 -86.68
N GLN A 17 -3.50 -38.10 -86.48
CA GLN A 17 -2.83 -37.80 -85.19
C GLN A 17 -2.61 -36.29 -84.97
N ASN A 18 -3.10 -35.43 -85.88
CA ASN A 18 -2.74 -34.01 -85.93
C ASN A 18 -3.44 -33.11 -84.88
N GLY A 19 -4.40 -33.64 -84.10
CA GLY A 19 -5.06 -32.92 -82.99
C GLY A 19 -4.68 -33.41 -81.59
N GLN A 20 -3.97 -34.55 -81.49
CA GLN A 20 -3.61 -35.15 -80.21
C GLN A 20 -2.58 -34.28 -79.45
N LEU A 21 -1.66 -33.64 -80.19
CA LEU A 21 -0.69 -32.71 -79.63
C LEU A 21 -1.39 -31.48 -79.04
N THR A 22 -2.40 -30.93 -79.72
CA THR A 22 -3.14 -29.74 -79.26
C THR A 22 -3.98 -30.04 -78.02
N VAL A 23 -4.67 -31.19 -77.98
CA VAL A 23 -5.43 -31.62 -76.79
C VAL A 23 -4.50 -31.92 -75.62
N PHE A 24 -3.36 -32.59 -75.87
CA PHE A 24 -2.35 -32.83 -74.86
C PHE A 24 -1.75 -31.53 -74.31
N LEU A 25 -1.46 -30.56 -75.18
CA LEU A 25 -0.90 -29.26 -74.79
C LEU A 25 -1.94 -28.41 -74.04
N ALA A 26 -3.22 -28.44 -74.45
CA ALA A 26 -4.30 -27.75 -73.74
C ALA A 26 -4.52 -28.33 -72.33
N ILE A 27 -4.55 -29.66 -72.20
CA ILE A 27 -4.67 -30.33 -70.90
C ILE A 27 -3.43 -30.09 -70.04
N GLY A 28 -2.23 -30.22 -70.62
CA GLY A 28 -0.96 -29.99 -69.92
C GLY A 28 -0.81 -28.54 -69.43
N LEU A 29 -1.16 -27.55 -70.26
CA LEU A 29 -1.14 -26.13 -69.87
C LEU A 29 -2.16 -25.83 -68.77
N THR A 30 -3.37 -26.43 -68.85
CA THR A 30 -4.41 -26.25 -67.83
C THR A 30 -3.98 -26.85 -66.48
N ILE A 31 -3.39 -28.05 -66.49
CA ILE A 31 -2.84 -28.69 -65.28
C ILE A 31 -1.70 -27.83 -64.70
N PHE A 32 -0.80 -27.33 -65.56
CA PHE A 32 0.29 -26.48 -65.10
C PHE A 32 -0.22 -25.18 -64.46
N LEU A 33 -1.15 -24.46 -65.11
CA LEU A 33 -1.74 -23.23 -64.59
C LEU A 33 -2.49 -23.45 -63.28
N THR A 34 -3.26 -24.54 -63.17
CA THR A 34 -4.00 -24.88 -61.94
C THR A 34 -3.05 -25.26 -60.79
N MET A 35 -1.96 -26.00 -61.06
CA MET A 35 -0.94 -26.28 -60.04
C MET A 35 -0.20 -25.01 -59.60
N THR A 36 0.15 -24.11 -60.53
CA THR A 36 0.78 -22.83 -60.18
C THR A 36 -0.14 -21.95 -59.36
N ALA A 37 -1.42 -21.82 -59.74
CA ALA A 37 -2.42 -21.07 -58.99
C ALA A 37 -2.62 -21.65 -57.58
N PHE A 38 -2.64 -22.98 -57.46
CA PHE A 38 -2.72 -23.66 -56.17
C PHE A 38 -1.50 -23.36 -55.27
N ILE A 39 -0.28 -23.46 -55.79
CA ILE A 39 0.96 -23.17 -55.04
C ILE A 39 0.96 -21.71 -54.56
N ILE A 40 0.56 -20.76 -55.42
CA ILE A 40 0.47 -19.33 -55.06
C ILE A 40 -0.57 -19.12 -53.95
N ASN A 41 -1.76 -19.70 -54.08
CA ASN A 41 -2.82 -19.58 -53.08
C ASN A 41 -2.41 -20.15 -51.72
N VAL A 42 -1.78 -21.33 -51.69
CA VAL A 42 -1.27 -21.95 -50.45
C VAL A 42 -0.19 -21.07 -49.83
N GLY A 43 0.74 -20.54 -50.63
CA GLY A 43 1.78 -19.63 -50.15
C GLY A 43 1.22 -18.35 -49.51
N LEU A 44 0.22 -17.72 -50.16
CA LEU A 44 -0.45 -16.54 -49.63
C LEU A 44 -1.24 -16.84 -48.35
N PHE A 45 -1.94 -17.98 -48.31
CA PHE A 45 -2.69 -18.42 -47.13
C PHE A 45 -1.78 -18.68 -45.92
N VAL A 46 -0.68 -19.42 -46.11
CA VAL A 46 0.29 -19.70 -45.05
C VAL A 46 0.92 -18.40 -44.54
N LYS A 47 1.29 -17.48 -45.44
CA LYS A 47 1.80 -16.15 -45.07
C LYS A 47 0.78 -15.35 -44.26
N ALA A 48 -0.48 -15.32 -44.69
CA ALA A 48 -1.55 -14.63 -43.98
C ALA A 48 -1.77 -15.21 -42.57
N LYS A 49 -1.71 -16.54 -42.42
CA LYS A 49 -1.85 -17.21 -41.12
C LYS A 49 -0.67 -16.93 -40.18
N ILE A 50 0.57 -16.96 -40.68
CA ILE A 50 1.77 -16.62 -39.89
C ILE A 50 1.71 -15.16 -39.43
N ASN A 51 1.33 -14.24 -40.34
CA ASN A 51 1.18 -12.83 -40.01
C ASN A 51 0.07 -12.60 -38.97
N LEU A 52 -1.05 -13.32 -39.07
CA LEU A 52 -2.13 -13.26 -38.10
C LEU A 52 -1.68 -13.79 -36.73
N GLN A 53 -0.92 -14.88 -36.68
CA GLN A 53 -0.39 -15.41 -35.43
C GLN A 53 0.56 -14.39 -34.77
N ASN A 54 1.52 -13.83 -35.52
CA ASN A 54 2.44 -12.81 -35.01
C ASN A 54 1.68 -11.56 -34.51
N ALA A 55 0.62 -11.15 -35.22
CA ALA A 55 -0.24 -10.05 -34.78
C ALA A 55 -0.99 -10.38 -33.47
N THR A 56 -1.47 -11.61 -33.33
CA THR A 56 -2.18 -12.08 -32.13
C THR A 56 -1.24 -12.16 -30.94
N ASP A 57 -0.02 -12.67 -31.15
CA ASP A 57 1.01 -12.71 -30.12
C ASP A 57 1.36 -11.29 -29.66
N ALA A 58 1.58 -10.36 -30.59
CA ALA A 58 1.85 -8.97 -30.24
C ALA A 58 0.70 -8.29 -29.49
N ALA A 59 -0.55 -8.58 -29.85
CA ALA A 59 -1.74 -8.10 -29.14
C ALA A 59 -1.81 -8.65 -27.71
N ALA A 60 -1.58 -9.96 -27.51
CA ALA A 60 -1.54 -10.60 -26.21
C ALA A 60 -0.41 -10.00 -25.33
N TRP A 61 0.79 -9.84 -25.88
CA TRP A 61 1.91 -9.23 -25.16
C TRP A 61 1.64 -7.79 -24.76
N SER A 62 1.04 -6.97 -25.63
CA SER A 62 0.76 -5.57 -25.34
C SER A 62 -0.28 -5.40 -24.23
N GLY A 63 -1.37 -6.17 -24.24
CA GLY A 63 -2.36 -6.14 -23.17
C GLY A 63 -1.81 -6.66 -21.83
N ALA A 64 -0.99 -7.72 -21.87
CA ALA A 64 -0.29 -8.22 -20.68
C ALA A 64 0.71 -7.19 -20.11
N ALA A 65 1.36 -6.38 -20.95
CA ALA A 65 2.25 -5.31 -20.49
C ALA A 65 1.48 -4.19 -19.76
N VAL A 66 0.25 -3.86 -20.20
CA VAL A 66 -0.61 -2.90 -19.47
C VAL A 66 -1.00 -3.46 -18.10
N GLN A 67 -1.42 -4.73 -18.04
CA GLN A 67 -1.71 -5.39 -16.77
C GLN A 67 -0.49 -5.39 -15.85
N ALA A 68 0.71 -5.69 -16.37
CA ALA A 68 1.95 -5.63 -15.59
C ALA A 68 2.20 -4.23 -15.02
N ARG A 69 1.97 -3.16 -15.79
CA ARG A 69 2.09 -1.78 -15.28
C ARG A 69 1.09 -1.47 -14.16
N GLN A 70 -0.16 -1.92 -14.31
CA GLN A 70 -1.19 -1.72 -13.28
C GLN A 70 -0.85 -2.50 -11.99
N LEU A 71 -0.34 -3.73 -12.12
CA LEU A 71 0.19 -4.50 -10.98
C LEU A 71 1.36 -3.78 -10.30
N THR A 72 2.19 -3.09 -11.07
CA THR A 72 3.29 -2.29 -10.54
C THR A 72 2.81 -1.12 -9.69
N GLN A 73 1.76 -0.43 -10.12
CA GLN A 73 1.16 0.66 -9.34
C GLN A 73 0.56 0.17 -8.02
N ILE A 74 -0.08 -1.00 -8.04
CA ILE A 74 -0.57 -1.66 -6.82
C ILE A 74 0.61 -2.00 -5.90
N GLY A 75 1.72 -2.49 -6.46
CA GLY A 75 2.97 -2.75 -5.71
C GLY A 75 3.52 -1.50 -5.02
N TYR A 76 3.47 -0.34 -5.69
CA TYR A 76 3.87 0.94 -5.09
C TYR A 76 2.97 1.36 -3.93
N LEU A 77 1.64 1.19 -4.04
CA LEU A 77 0.74 1.49 -2.91
C LEU A 77 0.95 0.55 -1.73
N ASN A 78 1.28 -0.73 -1.98
CA ASN A 78 1.66 -1.65 -0.91
C ASN A 78 2.99 -1.27 -0.23
N PHE A 79 3.94 -0.71 -0.98
CA PHE A 79 5.14 -0.11 -0.40
C PHE A 79 4.80 1.12 0.45
N GLU A 80 3.87 1.98 0.01
CA GLU A 80 3.42 3.11 0.84
C GLU A 80 2.66 2.67 2.10
N LEU A 81 1.85 1.60 2.04
CA LEU A 81 1.25 0.99 3.24
C LEU A 81 2.33 0.54 4.22
N ARG A 82 3.43 -0.03 3.72
CA ARG A 82 4.60 -0.36 4.54
C ARG A 82 5.24 0.90 5.14
N ASN A 83 5.43 1.97 4.37
CA ASN A 83 6.01 3.22 4.88
C ASN A 83 5.17 3.87 5.99
N VAL A 84 3.84 3.88 5.84
CA VAL A 84 2.92 4.33 6.91
C VAL A 84 3.11 3.50 8.17
N TYR A 85 3.28 2.18 8.04
CA TYR A 85 3.57 1.30 9.17
C TYR A 85 4.95 1.57 9.80
N LYS A 86 6.00 1.85 9.01
CA LYS A 86 7.32 2.23 9.54
C LYS A 86 7.24 3.54 10.33
N GLU A 87 6.56 4.55 9.77
CA GLU A 87 6.37 5.86 10.42
C GLU A 87 5.62 5.70 11.75
N TRP A 88 4.57 4.86 11.77
CA TRP A 88 3.82 4.57 12.99
C TRP A 88 4.67 3.88 14.05
N LEU A 89 5.46 2.88 13.66
CA LEU A 89 6.35 2.19 14.58
C LEU A 89 7.51 3.05 15.06
N PHE A 90 8.03 3.96 14.24
CA PHE A 90 9.01 4.95 14.67
C PHE A 90 8.44 5.89 15.74
N LYS A 91 7.23 6.41 15.51
CA LYS A 91 6.50 7.20 16.51
C LYS A 91 6.32 6.42 17.80
N TYR A 92 5.89 5.17 17.71
CA TYR A 92 5.62 4.32 18.88
C TYR A 92 6.88 3.90 19.65
N TYR A 93 7.86 3.29 18.98
CA TYR A 93 9.06 2.71 19.61
C TYR A 93 10.15 3.75 19.92
N ILE A 94 10.32 4.76 19.07
CA ILE A 94 11.38 5.77 19.23
C ILE A 94 10.83 7.02 19.90
N LEU A 95 9.90 7.74 19.24
CA LEU A 95 9.44 9.05 19.72
C LEU A 95 8.69 8.94 21.06
N GLY A 96 7.84 7.92 21.20
CA GLY A 96 7.12 7.63 22.43
C GLY A 96 8.02 7.20 23.59
N ASN A 97 9.28 6.87 23.33
CA ASN A 97 10.24 6.45 24.35
C ASN A 97 11.45 7.40 24.43
N LEU A 98 11.42 8.59 23.84
CA LEU A 98 12.57 9.52 23.84
C LEU A 98 13.09 9.82 25.25
N GLY A 99 12.21 9.88 26.24
CA GLY A 99 12.59 10.03 27.66
C GLY A 99 13.57 8.96 28.18
N HIS A 100 13.64 7.80 27.52
CA HIS A 100 14.51 6.67 27.87
C HIS A 100 15.97 6.77 27.36
N THR A 101 16.41 7.93 26.87
CA THR A 101 17.65 8.15 26.07
C THR A 101 18.89 7.35 26.46
N GLN A 102 19.18 7.16 27.75
CA GLN A 102 20.38 6.44 28.21
C GLN A 102 20.34 4.91 28.06
N ARG A 103 19.16 4.28 27.86
CA ARG A 103 19.01 2.81 27.97
C ARG A 103 18.27 2.12 26.82
N ILE A 104 17.76 2.90 25.88
CA ILE A 104 17.09 2.42 24.66
C ILE A 104 18.02 1.58 23.76
N ASN A 105 19.35 1.65 23.97
CA ASN A 105 20.30 1.08 23.03
C ASN A 105 20.22 -0.45 22.86
N ASP A 106 19.64 -1.14 23.85
CA ASP A 106 19.46 -2.60 23.83
C ASP A 106 18.02 -3.03 23.54
N ALA A 107 17.12 -2.11 23.15
CA ALA A 107 15.68 -2.36 22.99
C ALA A 107 15.04 -2.97 24.26
N ASP A 108 15.41 -2.42 25.43
CA ASP A 108 14.79 -2.71 26.74
C ASP A 108 13.91 -1.52 27.15
N PHE A 109 12.58 -1.75 27.14
CA PHE A 109 11.53 -0.77 27.43
C PHE A 109 11.03 -0.87 28.89
N ARG A 110 11.69 -1.66 29.74
CA ARG A 110 11.29 -1.84 31.14
C ARG A 110 11.63 -0.61 31.97
N LEU A 111 10.66 -0.12 32.73
CA LEU A 111 10.84 0.94 33.73
C LEU A 111 11.55 0.40 34.98
N ARG A 112 12.39 1.23 35.62
CA ARG A 112 13.10 0.90 36.87
C ARG A 112 12.74 1.88 38.00
N PRO A 113 12.98 1.54 39.28
CA PRO A 113 12.76 2.48 40.39
C PRO A 113 13.51 3.80 40.19
N ALA A 114 12.89 4.91 40.61
CA ALA A 114 13.52 6.23 40.61
C ALA A 114 14.78 6.26 41.51
N GLY A 115 15.80 7.03 41.12
CA GLY A 115 16.96 7.35 41.97
C GLY A 115 18.06 6.29 42.09
N GLY A 116 18.11 5.29 41.21
CA GLY A 116 19.18 4.28 41.24
C GLY A 116 19.15 3.36 42.48
N LEU A 117 18.04 3.39 43.24
CA LEU A 117 17.77 2.48 44.34
C LEU A 117 17.59 1.07 43.76
N SER A 118 18.71 0.34 43.65
CA SER A 118 18.79 -0.99 43.04
C SER A 118 18.17 -2.11 43.88
N MET A 119 17.56 -1.78 45.02
CA MET A 119 17.03 -2.75 45.97
C MET A 119 15.54 -2.51 46.19
N GLY A 120 14.73 -2.99 45.25
CA GLY A 120 13.27 -3.01 45.40
C GLY A 120 12.60 -3.98 44.42
N SER A 121 11.49 -4.57 44.84
CA SER A 121 10.59 -5.40 44.03
C SER A 121 9.78 -4.62 42.98
N ASN A 122 9.98 -3.29 42.89
CA ASN A 122 9.13 -2.36 42.16
C ASN A 122 9.74 -2.00 40.79
N TYR A 123 9.69 -2.92 39.84
CA TYR A 123 10.17 -2.74 38.47
C TYR A 123 9.09 -3.15 37.47
N ASP A 124 9.22 -2.70 36.23
CA ASP A 124 8.37 -3.13 35.14
C ASP A 124 8.69 -4.59 34.74
N ARG A 125 7.70 -5.45 34.93
CA ARG A 125 7.84 -6.89 34.71
C ARG A 125 7.72 -7.29 33.24
N PHE A 126 7.32 -6.39 32.35
CA PHE A 126 7.08 -6.70 30.95
C PHE A 126 7.85 -5.75 30.05
N ASN A 127 8.58 -6.30 29.08
CA ASN A 127 9.30 -5.50 28.10
C ASN A 127 8.37 -4.99 26.98
N VAL A 128 7.34 -4.23 27.33
CA VAL A 128 6.35 -3.69 26.40
C VAL A 128 6.68 -2.23 26.09
N PRO A 129 6.93 -1.81 24.83
CA PRO A 129 7.11 -0.40 24.51
C PRO A 129 5.84 0.39 24.84
N SER A 130 5.95 1.63 25.26
CA SER A 130 4.78 2.47 25.59
C SER A 130 5.04 3.93 25.26
N VAL A 131 4.02 4.64 24.76
CA VAL A 131 4.09 6.08 24.55
C VAL A 131 4.08 6.80 25.90
N CYS A 132 5.19 7.48 26.19
CA CYS A 132 5.35 8.34 27.35
C CYS A 132 6.06 9.64 26.94
N VAL A 133 5.34 10.75 27.05
CA VAL A 133 5.84 12.08 26.67
C VAL A 133 5.94 12.95 27.92
N HIS A 134 7.15 13.44 28.20
CA HIS A 134 7.42 14.34 29.32
C HIS A 134 8.30 15.51 28.86
N ALA A 135 7.77 16.74 28.92
CA ALA A 135 8.50 17.96 28.57
C ALA A 135 9.39 18.50 29.71
N GLY A 136 10.07 17.61 30.44
CA GLY A 136 10.93 17.97 31.58
C GLY A 136 12.42 17.98 31.25
N THR A 137 13.17 18.91 31.83
CA THR A 137 14.62 19.01 31.63
C THR A 137 15.40 17.95 32.43
N GLY A 138 16.06 17.03 31.73
CA GLY A 138 17.44 16.58 31.98
C GLY A 138 17.77 15.58 33.10
N THR A 139 17.00 15.45 34.19
CA THR A 139 17.36 14.51 35.29
C THR A 139 16.21 13.83 36.02
N ASN A 140 14.99 14.37 35.96
CA ASN A 140 13.81 13.85 36.67
C ASN A 140 12.71 13.42 35.69
N ASP A 141 13.07 12.67 34.66
CA ASP A 141 12.07 12.18 33.71
C ASP A 141 11.20 11.10 34.36
N ILE A 142 9.91 11.42 34.51
CA ILE A 142 8.90 10.51 35.02
C ILE A 142 8.71 9.28 34.11
N CYS A 143 9.00 9.42 32.81
CA CYS A 143 8.94 8.32 31.86
C CYS A 143 10.04 7.27 32.07
N LEU A 144 11.09 7.55 32.83
CA LEU A 144 12.12 6.56 33.16
C LEU A 144 11.77 5.67 34.35
N SER A 145 10.82 6.12 35.18
CA SER A 145 10.64 5.58 36.52
C SER A 145 9.38 4.72 36.62
N SER A 146 9.49 3.54 37.24
CA SER A 146 8.36 2.64 37.48
C SER A 146 7.34 3.24 38.46
N PHE A 147 7.80 4.12 39.34
CA PHE A 147 6.98 4.97 40.19
C PHE A 147 7.75 6.25 40.53
N VAL A 148 7.00 7.32 40.84
CA VAL A 148 7.54 8.55 41.44
C VAL A 148 7.12 8.59 42.89
N PRO A 149 8.07 8.61 43.85
CA PRO A 149 7.77 8.63 45.28
C PRO A 149 6.76 9.71 45.66
N GLY A 150 5.86 9.41 46.58
CA GLY A 150 4.90 10.36 47.14
C GLY A 150 5.56 11.49 47.95
N LEU A 151 4.75 12.44 48.41
CA LEU A 151 5.21 13.45 49.37
C LEU A 151 5.12 12.87 50.79
N PRO A 152 6.18 12.92 51.60
CA PRO A 152 6.12 12.45 52.98
C PRO A 152 5.22 13.39 53.81
N ARG A 153 4.33 12.83 54.63
CA ARG A 153 3.65 13.60 55.67
C ARG A 153 4.60 13.77 56.86
N PHE A 154 4.88 15.01 57.24
CA PHE A 154 5.62 15.29 58.46
C PHE A 154 4.69 15.16 59.66
N GLU A 155 5.14 14.49 60.73
CA GLU A 155 4.41 14.49 62.00
C GLU A 155 4.31 15.93 62.52
N THR A 156 3.08 16.41 62.72
CA THR A 156 2.82 17.77 63.17
C THR A 156 3.17 17.90 64.65
N ILE A 157 4.06 18.83 64.99
CA ILE A 157 4.35 19.23 66.38
C ILE A 157 3.09 19.86 66.96
N ASP A 158 2.70 19.45 68.18
CA ASP A 158 1.42 19.70 68.86
C ASP A 158 1.15 21.19 69.19
N LEU A 159 0.92 22.02 68.17
CA LEU A 159 0.51 23.42 68.27
C LEU A 159 -0.81 23.64 67.48
N PRO A 160 -1.97 23.70 68.15
CA PRO A 160 -3.31 23.54 67.54
C PRO A 160 -3.66 24.45 66.36
N ASN A 161 -3.03 25.63 66.24
CA ASN A 161 -3.27 26.57 65.14
C ASN A 161 -2.33 26.38 63.93
N ILE A 162 -1.14 25.79 64.13
CA ILE A 162 -0.15 25.59 63.06
C ILE A 162 -0.35 24.21 62.40
N THR A 163 -0.87 23.24 63.16
CA THR A 163 -1.14 21.88 62.66
C THR A 163 -2.25 21.83 61.61
N SER A 164 -3.31 22.64 61.74
CA SER A 164 -4.40 22.69 60.76
C SER A 164 -3.98 23.32 59.44
N GLU A 165 -3.29 24.46 59.47
CA GLU A 165 -2.82 25.15 58.26
C GLU A 165 -1.73 24.35 57.50
N SER A 166 -0.84 23.66 58.23
CA SER A 166 0.20 22.83 57.62
C SER A 166 -0.37 21.55 56.98
N GLN A 167 -1.39 20.93 57.58
CA GLN A 167 -2.10 19.79 56.97
C GLN A 167 -2.86 20.21 55.73
N GLU A 168 -3.57 21.34 55.76
CA GLU A 168 -4.31 21.86 54.59
C GLU A 168 -3.36 22.20 53.43
N PHE A 169 -2.17 22.73 53.73
CA PHE A 169 -1.14 22.99 52.73
C PHE A 169 -0.59 21.69 52.11
N ILE A 170 -0.26 20.68 52.93
CA ILE A 170 0.21 19.37 52.44
C ILE A 170 -0.86 18.69 51.59
N ASP A 171 -2.13 18.72 52.00
CA ASP A 171 -3.24 18.14 51.25
C ASP A 171 -3.44 18.86 49.90
N LYS A 172 -3.29 20.19 49.84
CA LYS A 172 -3.31 20.95 48.57
C LYS A 172 -2.16 20.56 47.65
N ILE A 173 -0.94 20.38 48.16
CA ILE A 173 0.20 19.95 47.33
C ILE A 173 0.00 18.51 46.87
N ALA A 174 -0.42 17.60 47.75
CA ALA A 174 -0.70 16.20 47.39
C ALA A 174 -1.79 16.11 46.32
N SER A 175 -2.87 16.89 46.45
CA SER A 175 -3.92 17.00 45.43
C SER A 175 -3.36 17.53 44.11
N LYS A 176 -2.55 18.60 44.12
CA LYS A 176 -1.96 19.15 42.89
C LYS A 176 -0.99 18.19 42.20
N LYS A 177 -0.23 17.41 42.98
CA LYS A 177 0.61 16.34 42.44
C LYS A 177 -0.21 15.21 41.82
N GLY A 178 -1.31 14.81 42.47
CA GLY A 178 -2.25 13.83 41.92
C GLY A 178 -2.91 14.29 40.62
N ASP A 179 -3.28 15.58 40.54
CA ASP A 179 -3.81 16.21 39.32
C ASP A 179 -2.78 16.19 38.19
N ASP A 180 -1.51 16.54 38.46
CA ASP A 180 -0.42 16.51 37.45
C ASP A 180 -0.20 15.10 36.90
N CYS A 181 -0.18 14.08 37.76
CA CYS A 181 -0.03 12.69 37.32
C CYS A 181 -1.19 12.25 36.43
N SER A 182 -2.43 12.61 36.80
CA SER A 182 -3.61 12.30 35.99
C SER A 182 -3.61 13.05 34.65
N PHE A 183 -3.17 14.30 34.64
CA PHE A 183 -3.03 15.13 33.43
C PHE A 183 -2.03 14.53 32.43
N ARG A 184 -0.89 14.00 32.92
CA ARG A 184 0.10 13.32 32.06
C ARG A 184 -0.45 12.06 31.40
N SER A 185 -1.27 11.29 32.10
CA SER A 185 -1.97 10.15 31.50
C SER A 185 -2.84 10.57 30.32
N ALA A 186 -3.51 11.72 30.43
CA ALA A 186 -4.34 12.26 29.36
C ALA A 186 -3.49 12.71 28.15
N ILE A 187 -2.32 13.31 28.36
CA ILE A 187 -1.38 13.67 27.28
C ILE A 187 -0.87 12.42 26.55
N ASN A 188 -0.45 11.38 27.28
CA ASN A 188 0.03 10.14 26.69
C ASN A 188 -1.08 9.45 25.88
N TYR A 189 -2.29 9.40 26.42
CA TYR A 189 -3.46 8.89 25.71
C TYR A 189 -3.76 9.69 24.43
N ALA A 190 -3.81 11.03 24.53
CA ALA A 190 -4.09 11.90 23.40
C ALA A 190 -3.03 11.77 22.30
N THR A 191 -1.74 11.74 22.65
CA THR A 191 -0.63 11.56 21.70
C THR A 191 -0.77 10.24 20.94
N THR A 192 -1.04 9.16 21.68
CA THR A 192 -1.24 7.82 21.13
C THR A 192 -2.46 7.78 20.18
N LEU A 193 -3.54 8.47 20.55
CA LEU A 193 -4.75 8.59 19.74
C LEU A 193 -4.49 9.38 18.45
N ILE A 194 -3.76 10.49 18.52
CA ILE A 194 -3.43 11.33 17.37
C ILE A 194 -2.53 10.56 16.37
N TRP A 195 -1.49 9.89 16.85
CA TRP A 195 -0.58 9.13 15.98
C TRP A 195 -1.26 7.97 15.26
N THR A 196 -2.27 7.36 15.87
CA THR A 196 -3.00 6.23 15.27
C THR A 196 -4.19 6.67 14.43
N TYR A 197 -5.02 7.60 14.93
CA TYR A 197 -6.33 7.94 14.35
C TYR A 197 -6.50 9.41 13.94
N GLY A 198 -5.48 10.25 14.14
CA GLY A 198 -5.57 11.68 13.80
C GLY A 198 -5.86 11.92 12.32
N THR A 199 -6.55 13.02 12.01
CA THR A 199 -6.88 13.42 10.63
C THR A 199 -5.91 14.47 10.08
N GLY A 200 -4.80 14.73 10.75
CA GLY A 200 -3.80 15.73 10.35
C GLY A 200 -4.21 17.19 10.59
N ALA A 201 -5.35 17.45 11.22
CA ALA A 201 -5.71 18.80 11.65
C ALA A 201 -4.68 19.35 12.65
N SER A 202 -4.18 20.56 12.39
CA SER A 202 -3.31 21.27 13.32
C SER A 202 -4.08 21.54 14.61
N LEU A 203 -3.72 20.85 15.70
CA LEU A 203 -4.28 21.13 17.01
C LEU A 203 -3.72 22.48 17.46
N SER A 204 -4.57 23.50 17.47
CA SER A 204 -4.23 24.81 18.02
C SER A 204 -3.89 24.66 19.51
N ALA A 205 -2.60 24.61 19.80
CA ALA A 205 -1.93 24.94 21.06
C ALA A 205 -2.76 24.80 22.34
N SER A 206 -2.78 23.61 22.93
CA SER A 206 -2.43 23.55 24.35
C SER A 206 -0.90 23.55 24.42
N SER A 207 -0.29 24.41 25.24
CA SER A 207 1.17 24.57 25.40
C SER A 207 1.94 23.27 25.68
N ASP A 208 1.23 22.19 26.03
CA ASP A 208 1.80 20.97 26.58
C ASP A 208 1.74 19.76 25.64
N LEU A 209 1.10 19.88 24.47
CA LEU A 209 1.15 18.85 23.40
C LEU A 209 2.35 19.20 22.50
N PRO A 210 3.45 18.42 22.53
CA PRO A 210 4.67 18.81 21.83
C PRO A 210 4.48 18.84 20.30
N ALA A 211 5.44 19.48 19.62
CA ALA A 211 5.64 19.45 18.16
C ALA A 211 5.47 18.04 17.53
N LEU A 212 5.69 17.00 18.35
CA LEU A 212 5.48 15.57 18.11
C LEU A 212 4.10 15.18 17.53
N THR A 213 3.08 16.04 17.61
CA THR A 213 1.69 15.75 17.18
C THR A 213 1.21 16.56 15.97
N SER A 214 2.10 17.31 15.30
CA SER A 214 1.67 18.28 14.28
C SER A 214 1.40 17.68 12.88
N GLY A 215 0.28 18.10 12.28
CA GLY A 215 0.04 18.19 10.83
C GLY A 215 -0.04 16.92 9.99
N ARG A 216 0.26 15.73 10.53
CA ARG A 216 0.23 14.47 9.77
C ARG A 216 -0.99 13.61 10.12
N ILE A 217 -1.52 12.92 9.11
CA ILE A 217 -2.57 11.92 9.27
C ILE A 217 -2.07 10.74 10.10
N GLY A 218 -2.95 10.18 10.93
CA GLY A 218 -2.70 8.99 11.71
C GLY A 218 -2.53 7.74 10.84
N ALA A 219 -1.88 6.73 11.39
CA ALA A 219 -1.56 5.51 10.64
C ALA A 219 -2.80 4.77 10.12
N TRP A 220 -3.87 4.68 10.93
CA TRP A 220 -5.08 3.94 10.56
C TRP A 220 -5.86 4.64 9.43
N PRO A 221 -6.16 5.96 9.49
CA PRO A 221 -6.82 6.64 8.38
C PRO A 221 -5.98 6.62 7.09
N ALA A 222 -4.67 6.77 7.19
CA ALA A 222 -3.77 6.70 6.03
C ALA A 222 -3.82 5.30 5.37
N ALA A 223 -3.74 4.23 6.17
CA ALA A 223 -3.83 2.86 5.67
C ALA A 223 -5.20 2.56 5.03
N PHE A 224 -6.29 3.06 5.62
CA PHE A 224 -7.63 2.95 5.04
C PHE A 224 -7.73 3.60 3.65
N LEU A 225 -7.25 4.84 3.51
CA LEU A 225 -7.31 5.58 2.24
C LEU A 225 -6.42 4.94 1.16
N LEU A 226 -5.23 4.47 1.52
CA LEU A 226 -4.38 3.71 0.62
C LEU A 226 -5.05 2.39 0.18
N GLY A 227 -5.72 1.70 1.11
CA GLY A 227 -6.48 0.49 0.80
C GLY A 227 -7.65 0.74 -0.16
N ALA A 228 -8.37 1.85 0.02
CA ALA A 228 -9.42 2.27 -0.92
C ALA A 228 -8.85 2.49 -2.33
N ARG A 229 -7.69 3.16 -2.45
CA ARG A 229 -7.01 3.37 -3.74
C ARG A 229 -6.56 2.06 -4.40
N VAL A 230 -6.06 1.09 -3.62
CA VAL A 230 -5.70 -0.24 -4.14
C VAL A 230 -6.92 -0.93 -4.75
N ARG A 231 -8.10 -0.83 -4.12
CA ARG A 231 -9.34 -1.39 -4.69
C ARG A 231 -9.74 -0.74 -6.01
N THR A 232 -9.56 0.58 -6.15
CA THR A 232 -9.79 1.26 -7.43
C THR A 232 -8.87 0.71 -8.52
N LEU A 233 -7.56 0.57 -8.24
CA LEU A 233 -6.61 0.01 -9.20
C LEU A 233 -6.91 -1.46 -9.54
N GLU A 234 -7.31 -2.26 -8.55
CA GLU A 234 -7.75 -3.64 -8.75
C GLU A 234 -8.98 -3.72 -9.68
N ALA A 235 -9.95 -2.82 -9.49
CA ALA A 235 -11.14 -2.76 -10.35
C ALA A 235 -10.79 -2.39 -11.80
N MET A 236 -9.79 -1.54 -12.01
CA MET A 236 -9.28 -1.20 -13.36
C MET A 236 -8.65 -2.39 -14.07
N VAL A 237 -7.86 -3.21 -13.36
CA VAL A 237 -7.28 -4.44 -13.91
C VAL A 237 -8.40 -5.42 -14.30
N ASN A 238 -9.45 -5.49 -13.48
CA ASN A 238 -10.62 -6.36 -13.68
C ASN A 238 -11.71 -5.79 -14.60
N ARG A 239 -11.41 -4.72 -15.34
CA ARG A 239 -12.32 -4.22 -16.38
C ARG A 239 -12.81 -5.38 -17.27
N PRO A 240 -14.12 -5.46 -17.58
CA PRO A 240 -14.68 -6.50 -18.42
C PRO A 240 -13.93 -6.69 -19.75
N PRO A 241 -13.85 -7.93 -20.25
CA PRO A 241 -13.31 -8.23 -21.58
C PRO A 241 -14.20 -7.63 -22.68
N GLU A 242 -13.58 -7.14 -23.74
CA GLU A 242 -14.26 -6.75 -24.98
C GLU A 242 -14.50 -7.97 -25.88
N ASN A 243 -15.76 -8.23 -26.23
CA ASN A 243 -16.15 -9.41 -26.99
C ASN A 243 -15.84 -9.31 -28.49
N ASP A 244 -15.89 -8.11 -29.08
CA ASP A 244 -15.58 -7.90 -30.50
C ASP A 244 -15.19 -6.43 -30.77
N LEU A 245 -13.90 -6.17 -30.98
CA LEU A 245 -13.34 -4.86 -31.31
C LEU A 245 -12.97 -4.77 -32.79
N CYS A 246 -13.30 -3.65 -33.42
CA CYS A 246 -13.01 -3.39 -34.83
C CYS A 246 -12.67 -1.92 -35.13
N TYR A 247 -12.05 -1.67 -36.29
CA TYR A 247 -11.64 -0.33 -36.71
C TYR A 247 -12.72 0.42 -37.51
N THR A 248 -13.44 -0.28 -38.40
CA THR A 248 -14.51 0.27 -39.24
C THR A 248 -15.86 -0.35 -38.90
N GLY A 249 -16.96 0.40 -39.08
CA GLY A 249 -18.31 0.04 -38.62
C GLY A 249 -18.87 -1.30 -39.13
N GLY A 250 -19.80 -1.86 -38.33
CA GLY A 250 -20.47 -3.16 -38.48
C GLY A 250 -21.09 -3.63 -37.14
N ASP A 251 -21.38 -4.93 -36.98
CA ASP A 251 -21.88 -5.57 -35.74
C ASP A 251 -20.79 -5.73 -34.64
N CYS A 252 -19.89 -4.75 -34.47
CA CYS A 252 -18.75 -4.81 -33.56
C CYS A 252 -18.53 -3.48 -32.83
N THR A 253 -17.87 -3.53 -31.67
CA THR A 253 -17.53 -2.33 -30.90
C THR A 253 -16.40 -1.58 -31.59
N LEU A 254 -16.65 -0.33 -31.98
CA LEU A 254 -15.65 0.51 -32.62
C LEU A 254 -14.54 0.87 -31.64
N ILE A 255 -13.28 0.71 -32.04
CA ILE A 255 -12.14 1.09 -31.19
C ILE A 255 -12.18 2.58 -30.79
N THR A 256 -12.75 3.44 -31.64
CA THR A 256 -12.90 4.87 -31.39
C THR A 256 -13.98 5.21 -30.36
N SER A 257 -14.87 4.27 -30.00
CA SER A 257 -15.83 4.48 -28.91
C SER A 257 -15.20 4.29 -27.53
N LEU A 258 -14.02 3.68 -27.44
CA LEU A 258 -13.28 3.56 -26.19
C LEU A 258 -12.58 4.89 -25.87
N ASN A 259 -13.02 5.55 -24.80
CA ASN A 259 -12.40 6.79 -24.32
C ASN A 259 -10.93 6.54 -23.94
N THR A 260 -10.00 7.21 -24.63
CA THR A 260 -8.56 7.13 -24.38
C THR A 260 -8.13 7.87 -23.11
N ALA A 261 -9.00 8.71 -22.53
CA ALA A 261 -8.80 9.35 -21.23
C ALA A 261 -8.92 8.37 -20.07
N HIS A 262 -9.78 7.36 -20.19
CA HIS A 262 -10.03 6.38 -19.14
C HIS A 262 -8.95 5.31 -19.10
N VAL A 263 -8.21 5.23 -17.98
CA VAL A 263 -7.02 4.35 -17.85
C VAL A 263 -7.37 2.87 -17.95
N ALA A 264 -8.57 2.44 -17.55
CA ALA A 264 -8.94 1.02 -17.67
C ALA A 264 -9.09 0.59 -19.15
N ASN A 265 -9.41 1.51 -20.06
CA ASN A 265 -9.50 1.23 -21.51
C ASN A 265 -8.12 1.03 -22.16
N GLU A 266 -7.02 1.34 -21.46
CA GLU A 266 -5.67 1.23 -22.04
C GLU A 266 -5.35 -0.20 -22.50
N ARG A 267 -5.81 -1.23 -21.76
CA ARG A 267 -5.55 -2.64 -22.06
C ARG A 267 -6.12 -3.06 -23.43
N PRO A 268 -7.44 -2.98 -23.68
CA PRO A 268 -8.01 -3.35 -24.98
C PRO A 268 -7.50 -2.46 -26.12
N ILE A 269 -7.30 -1.16 -25.88
CA ILE A 269 -6.81 -0.22 -26.90
C ILE A 269 -5.41 -0.61 -27.38
N LYS A 270 -4.49 -0.84 -26.45
CA LYS A 270 -3.11 -1.21 -26.81
C LYS A 270 -3.03 -2.59 -27.44
N ALA A 271 -3.79 -3.56 -26.95
CA ALA A 271 -3.87 -4.88 -27.57
C ALA A 271 -4.36 -4.80 -29.02
N PHE A 272 -5.42 -4.03 -29.28
CA PHE A 272 -5.99 -3.84 -30.62
C PHE A 272 -4.98 -3.19 -31.58
N PHE A 273 -4.41 -2.05 -31.21
CA PHE A 273 -3.47 -1.35 -32.10
C PHE A 273 -2.17 -2.11 -32.30
N ALA A 274 -1.67 -2.85 -31.30
CA ALA A 274 -0.51 -3.71 -31.46
C ALA A 274 -0.77 -4.84 -32.47
N GLY A 275 -1.93 -5.50 -32.38
CA GLY A 275 -2.32 -6.54 -33.34
C GLY A 275 -2.52 -5.98 -34.75
N LEU A 276 -3.30 -4.90 -34.88
CA LEU A 276 -3.59 -4.27 -36.17
C LEU A 276 -2.32 -3.80 -36.89
N ARG A 277 -1.40 -3.14 -36.17
CA ARG A 277 -0.14 -2.65 -36.75
C ARG A 277 0.74 -3.80 -37.25
N ASN A 278 0.88 -4.87 -36.46
CA ASN A 278 1.67 -6.05 -36.85
C ASN A 278 1.03 -6.83 -38.00
N TYR A 279 -0.29 -6.84 -38.12
CA TYR A 279 -0.98 -7.46 -39.26
C TYR A 279 -0.85 -6.60 -40.54
N SER A 280 -0.94 -5.28 -40.40
CA SER A 280 -0.88 -4.31 -41.50
C SER A 280 0.50 -4.19 -42.15
N GLY A 281 1.59 -4.45 -41.42
CA GLY A 281 2.94 -4.14 -41.92
C GLY A 281 3.25 -2.64 -41.99
N GLY A 282 2.40 -1.79 -41.39
CA GLY A 282 2.60 -0.34 -41.28
C GLY A 282 2.36 0.45 -42.56
N ALA A 283 3.11 1.55 -42.75
CA ALA A 283 2.97 2.52 -43.84
C ALA A 283 2.92 1.92 -45.27
N PHE A 284 3.46 0.72 -45.45
CA PHE A 284 3.55 0.03 -46.75
C PHE A 284 2.23 -0.58 -47.26
N LYS A 285 1.15 -0.59 -46.46
CA LYS A 285 -0.19 -1.03 -46.89
C LYS A 285 -1.28 0.04 -46.83
N GLN A 286 -0.96 1.26 -46.43
CA GLN A 286 -1.87 2.40 -46.56
C GLN A 286 -1.74 3.00 -47.96
N THR A 287 -2.69 2.72 -48.84
CA THR A 287 -2.72 3.33 -50.18
C THR A 287 -3.75 4.47 -50.18
N ASN A 288 -3.27 5.72 -50.37
CA ASN A 288 -4.11 6.90 -50.62
C ASN A 288 -5.34 7.06 -49.68
N GLY A 289 -5.19 6.82 -48.38
CA GLY A 289 -6.27 6.98 -47.40
C GLY A 289 -7.33 5.88 -47.41
N ALA A 290 -7.18 4.83 -48.24
CA ALA A 290 -7.98 3.62 -48.19
C ALA A 290 -7.19 2.49 -47.52
N MET A 291 -7.83 1.80 -46.56
CA MET A 291 -7.29 0.60 -45.93
C MET A 291 -7.42 -0.58 -46.89
N ASP A 292 -6.42 -1.47 -46.90
CA ASP A 292 -6.49 -2.79 -47.54
C ASP A 292 -7.80 -3.51 -47.13
N GLU A 293 -8.47 -4.20 -48.06
CA GLU A 293 -9.73 -4.92 -47.85
C GLU A 293 -9.61 -5.90 -46.65
N THR A 294 -8.43 -6.51 -46.50
CA THR A 294 -8.13 -7.42 -45.37
C THR A 294 -7.98 -6.70 -44.02
N LEU A 295 -7.53 -5.45 -44.01
CA LEU A 295 -7.36 -4.63 -42.80
C LEU A 295 -8.69 -4.17 -42.21
N SER A 296 -9.65 -3.83 -43.07
CA SER A 296 -10.99 -3.45 -42.64
C SER A 296 -11.74 -4.57 -41.90
N SER A 297 -11.32 -5.83 -42.09
CA SER A 297 -11.93 -7.00 -41.50
C SER A 297 -11.26 -7.51 -40.21
N PHE A 298 -10.21 -6.84 -39.71
CA PHE A 298 -9.53 -7.23 -38.49
C PHE A 298 -10.43 -7.05 -37.26
N ARG A 299 -10.61 -8.14 -36.52
CA ARG A 299 -11.38 -8.19 -35.28
C ARG A 299 -10.53 -8.75 -34.14
N LEU A 300 -10.71 -8.21 -32.94
CA LEU A 300 -10.08 -8.69 -31.72
C LEU A 300 -11.13 -8.96 -30.64
N GLU A 301 -11.03 -10.11 -30.01
CA GLU A 301 -11.83 -10.54 -28.86
C GLU A 301 -10.90 -10.81 -27.67
N GLU A 302 -11.18 -10.22 -26.52
CA GLU A 302 -10.51 -10.55 -25.26
C GLU A 302 -11.10 -11.84 -24.69
N LEU A 303 -10.26 -12.84 -24.44
CA LEU A 303 -10.65 -14.09 -23.81
C LEU A 303 -10.39 -13.99 -22.30
N ALA A 304 -11.45 -13.92 -21.49
CA ALA A 304 -11.31 -13.87 -20.04
C ALA A 304 -10.99 -15.25 -19.43
N PRO A 305 -10.15 -15.31 -18.38
CA PRO A 305 -10.02 -16.48 -17.52
C PRO A 305 -11.33 -16.82 -16.79
N GLN A 306 -11.35 -17.96 -16.09
CA GLN A 306 -12.45 -18.33 -15.21
C GLN A 306 -12.74 -17.21 -14.19
N GLU A 307 -14.00 -16.77 -14.12
CA GLU A 307 -14.43 -15.75 -13.17
C GLU A 307 -14.35 -16.29 -11.73
N PHE A 308 -13.91 -15.43 -10.81
CA PHE A 308 -13.98 -15.64 -9.38
C PHE A 308 -14.96 -14.66 -8.76
N ASP A 309 -15.99 -15.17 -8.12
CA ASP A 309 -17.04 -14.38 -7.46
C ASP A 309 -16.63 -14.10 -6.01
N ALA A 310 -16.16 -12.89 -5.74
CA ALA A 310 -15.86 -12.45 -4.37
C ALA A 310 -17.16 -12.08 -3.64
N THR A 311 -17.23 -12.35 -2.33
CA THR A 311 -18.33 -11.87 -1.49
C THR A 311 -17.96 -10.54 -0.81
N PRO A 312 -18.91 -9.62 -0.55
CA PRO A 312 -18.63 -8.37 0.18
C PRO A 312 -17.99 -8.62 1.56
N ASP A 313 -18.42 -9.70 2.23
CA ASP A 313 -17.93 -10.14 3.54
C ASP A 313 -16.71 -11.08 3.43
N SER A 314 -15.84 -10.86 2.45
CA SER A 314 -14.57 -11.57 2.30
C SER A 314 -13.38 -10.61 2.24
N LEU A 315 -12.18 -11.11 2.50
CA LEU A 315 -10.95 -10.33 2.32
C LEU A 315 -10.75 -9.88 0.86
N SER A 316 -11.37 -10.57 -0.11
CA SER A 316 -11.40 -10.19 -1.53
C SER A 316 -12.40 -9.06 -1.84
N GLY A 317 -13.51 -8.98 -1.09
CA GLY A 317 -14.58 -7.99 -1.31
C GLY A 317 -14.55 -6.77 -0.40
N MET A 318 -13.83 -6.82 0.72
CA MET A 318 -13.77 -5.73 1.69
C MET A 318 -13.30 -4.40 1.06
N LEU A 319 -13.93 -3.29 1.48
CA LEU A 319 -13.77 -1.93 0.94
C LEU A 319 -14.33 -1.72 -0.48
N ILE A 320 -14.82 -2.74 -1.17
CA ILE A 320 -15.44 -2.58 -2.48
C ILE A 320 -16.90 -2.15 -2.29
N PRO A 321 -17.36 -1.06 -2.93
CA PRO A 321 -18.75 -0.65 -2.84
C PRO A 321 -19.68 -1.66 -3.54
N THR A 322 -20.91 -1.74 -3.04
CA THR A 322 -21.98 -2.55 -3.66
C THR A 322 -22.50 -1.91 -4.94
N GLU A 323 -22.41 -0.59 -5.05
CA GLU A 323 -22.75 0.16 -6.26
C GLU A 323 -21.60 0.08 -7.26
N SER A 324 -21.91 -0.40 -8.47
CA SER A 324 -20.95 -0.58 -9.53
C SER A 324 -20.92 0.64 -10.45
N PRO A 325 -19.73 1.15 -10.83
CA PRO A 325 -19.65 2.19 -11.84
C PRO A 325 -20.06 1.67 -13.22
N THR A 326 -20.46 2.57 -14.13
CA THR A 326 -20.94 2.23 -15.48
C THR A 326 -19.93 1.43 -16.31
N TRP A 327 -18.63 1.72 -16.13
CA TRP A 327 -17.53 1.03 -16.83
C TRP A 327 -17.19 -0.35 -16.25
N ASN A 328 -17.66 -0.66 -15.02
CA ASN A 328 -17.52 -1.98 -14.42
C ASN A 328 -18.78 -2.39 -13.66
N PRO A 329 -19.74 -3.06 -14.35
CA PRO A 329 -21.04 -3.43 -13.79
C PRO A 329 -20.97 -4.54 -12.74
N SER A 330 -19.78 -5.11 -12.46
CA SER A 330 -19.63 -6.18 -11.47
C SER A 330 -18.25 -6.15 -10.81
N LEU A 331 -18.07 -5.25 -9.83
CA LEU A 331 -16.78 -5.06 -9.12
C LEU A 331 -16.29 -6.31 -8.35
N LEU A 332 -17.23 -7.12 -7.89
CA LEU A 332 -16.95 -8.36 -7.14
C LEU A 332 -16.65 -9.57 -8.05
N LYS A 333 -16.91 -9.45 -9.36
CA LYS A 333 -16.56 -10.47 -10.35
C LYS A 333 -15.14 -10.25 -10.83
N LYS A 334 -14.20 -11.02 -10.27
CA LYS A 334 -12.77 -10.92 -10.57
C LYS A 334 -12.43 -11.81 -11.75
N ARG A 335 -11.73 -11.25 -12.75
CA ARG A 335 -11.37 -11.98 -13.99
C ARG A 335 -9.88 -12.13 -14.18
N TYR A 336 -9.12 -11.10 -13.82
CA TYR A 336 -7.68 -11.03 -14.09
C TYR A 336 -6.87 -10.96 -12.80
N LEU A 337 -7.42 -10.36 -11.74
CA LEU A 337 -6.73 -10.16 -10.47
C LEU A 337 -7.71 -10.25 -9.32
N ASP A 338 -7.34 -10.96 -8.26
CA ASP A 338 -8.03 -10.85 -6.97
C ASP A 338 -6.99 -10.54 -5.90
N LEU A 339 -7.30 -9.53 -5.07
CA LEU A 339 -6.46 -9.10 -3.97
C LEU A 339 -7.18 -9.36 -2.64
N GLN A 340 -6.49 -10.05 -1.74
CA GLN A 340 -6.93 -10.24 -0.36
C GLN A 340 -6.33 -9.13 0.50
N ALA A 341 -7.20 -8.31 1.09
CA ALA A 341 -6.80 -7.33 2.10
C ALA A 341 -6.30 -8.04 3.36
N ILE A 342 -5.34 -7.44 4.07
CA ILE A 342 -4.78 -7.99 5.31
C ILE A 342 -5.03 -7.03 6.50
N PRO A 343 -6.27 -6.98 7.03
CA PRO A 343 -6.59 -6.33 8.30
C PRO A 343 -6.07 -7.13 9.51
N VAL A 344 -5.19 -6.54 10.29
CA VAL A 344 -4.61 -7.13 11.51
C VAL A 344 -5.05 -6.32 12.73
N ASN A 345 -5.48 -6.99 13.81
CA ASN A 345 -5.76 -6.29 15.07
C ASN A 345 -4.47 -6.08 15.85
N TYR A 346 -4.04 -4.83 15.94
CA TYR A 346 -2.88 -4.42 16.72
C TYR A 346 -3.28 -3.73 18.01
N THR A 347 -2.35 -3.66 18.95
CA THR A 347 -2.50 -2.90 20.17
C THR A 347 -1.18 -2.20 20.48
N ILE A 348 -1.25 -0.89 20.70
CA ILE A 348 -0.11 -0.08 21.17
C ILE A 348 -0.34 0.33 22.61
N PHE A 349 0.71 0.55 23.38
CA PHE A 349 0.60 0.94 24.78
C PHE A 349 0.93 2.41 25.00
N TYR A 350 0.31 2.99 26.01
CA TYR A 350 0.69 4.29 26.55
C TYR A 350 0.85 4.18 28.07
N THR A 351 1.77 4.98 28.61
CA THR A 351 2.00 4.99 30.05
C THR A 351 0.91 5.79 30.73
N SER A 352 0.15 5.14 31.62
CA SER A 352 -0.80 5.78 32.50
C SER A 352 -0.19 5.92 33.89
N PHE A 353 -0.31 7.10 34.48
CA PHE A 353 0.07 7.39 35.84
C PHE A 353 -1.18 7.38 36.73
N SER A 354 -1.09 6.67 37.85
CA SER A 354 -2.11 6.64 38.89
C SER A 354 -1.52 7.15 40.19
N ALA A 355 -2.17 8.14 40.80
CA ALA A 355 -1.81 8.60 42.14
C ALA A 355 -2.26 7.58 43.21
N ARG A 356 -1.44 7.35 44.23
CA ARG A 356 -1.71 6.45 45.37
C ARG A 356 -1.13 7.00 46.66
N SER A 357 -1.64 6.50 47.78
CA SER A 357 -1.07 6.69 49.11
C SER A 357 -0.44 5.38 49.56
N GLN A 358 0.85 5.41 49.87
CA GLN A 358 1.61 4.26 50.40
C GLN A 358 2.65 4.75 51.39
N ASP A 359 3.00 3.91 52.37
CA ASP A 359 4.04 4.26 53.32
C ASP A 359 5.42 4.15 52.66
N LEU A 360 6.21 5.23 52.74
CA LEU A 360 7.60 5.24 52.28
C LEU A 360 8.51 4.69 53.38
N ASN A 361 9.35 3.72 53.04
CA ASN A 361 10.41 3.25 53.93
C ASN A 361 11.73 3.94 53.59
N ILE A 362 12.13 4.91 54.41
CA ILE A 362 13.40 5.63 54.27
C ILE A 362 14.28 5.29 55.49
N GLY A 363 15.39 4.58 55.26
CA GLY A 363 16.36 4.28 56.32
C GLY A 363 15.82 3.42 57.47
N GLY A 364 14.78 2.60 57.24
CA GLY A 364 14.16 1.77 58.28
C GLY A 364 13.02 2.45 59.04
N GLN A 365 12.68 3.70 58.72
CA GLN A 365 11.48 4.38 59.21
C GLN A 365 10.37 4.36 58.16
N VAL A 366 9.17 4.00 58.58
CA VAL A 366 7.95 3.95 57.76
C VAL A 366 7.21 5.28 57.93
N LEU A 367 7.23 6.12 56.89
CA LEU A 367 6.56 7.42 56.86
C LEU A 367 5.35 7.35 55.92
N PRO A 368 4.14 7.72 56.37
CA PRO A 368 2.98 7.78 55.48
C PRO A 368 3.23 8.81 54.36
N SER A 369 3.03 8.39 53.11
CA SER A 369 3.22 9.23 51.94
C SER A 369 2.01 9.23 51.03
N ASP A 370 1.69 10.42 50.52
CA ASP A 370 0.57 10.62 49.61
C ASP A 370 1.00 11.07 48.22
N ALA A 371 0.11 10.80 47.25
CA ALA A 371 0.29 11.14 45.84
C ALA A 371 1.59 10.57 45.25
N GLU A 372 1.92 9.32 45.57
CA GLU A 372 2.85 8.51 44.80
C GLU A 372 2.27 8.25 43.42
N CYS A 373 3.03 8.46 42.36
CA CYS A 373 2.56 8.22 41.00
C CYS A 373 3.13 6.91 40.47
N THR A 374 2.31 5.86 40.50
CA THR A 374 2.66 4.55 39.95
C THR A 374 2.37 4.51 38.46
N THR A 375 3.22 3.84 37.68
CA THR A 375 3.05 3.66 36.24
C THR A 375 2.39 2.33 35.90
N VAL A 376 1.42 2.35 35.00
CA VAL A 376 0.83 1.15 34.38
C VAL A 376 0.84 1.32 32.86
N LYS A 377 0.94 0.21 32.13
CA LYS A 377 0.94 0.23 30.67
C LYS A 377 -0.45 -0.11 30.19
N THR A 378 -1.16 0.91 29.71
CA THR A 378 -2.53 0.75 29.21
C THR A 378 -2.49 0.59 27.70
N ALA A 379 -3.11 -0.48 27.21
CA ALA A 379 -3.15 -0.77 25.80
C ALA A 379 -4.31 -0.04 25.11
N MET A 380 -4.06 0.43 23.90
CA MET A 380 -4.99 1.09 23.02
C MET A 380 -5.16 0.23 21.76
N PRO A 381 -6.34 -0.38 21.55
CA PRO A 381 -6.56 -1.28 20.43
C PRO A 381 -6.68 -0.53 19.11
N VAL A 382 -6.19 -1.20 18.07
CA VAL A 382 -6.18 -0.78 16.67
C VAL A 382 -6.78 -1.90 15.83
N PRO A 383 -8.13 -1.98 15.79
CA PRO A 383 -8.80 -3.06 15.09
C PRO A 383 -8.67 -2.89 13.57
N ALA A 384 -8.50 -4.02 12.89
CA ALA A 384 -8.43 -4.15 11.44
C ALA A 384 -7.49 -3.14 10.75
N TYR A 385 -6.30 -2.93 11.30
CA TYR A 385 -5.28 -2.13 10.64
C TYR A 385 -4.85 -2.80 9.33
N LEU A 386 -4.96 -2.10 8.20
CA LEU A 386 -4.61 -2.64 6.89
C LEU A 386 -3.10 -2.64 6.71
N THR A 387 -2.50 -3.83 6.77
CA THR A 387 -1.04 -4.01 6.61
C THR A 387 -0.59 -4.12 5.15
N GLY A 388 -1.51 -4.46 4.24
CA GLY A 388 -1.21 -4.64 2.83
C GLY A 388 -2.25 -5.49 2.11
N PHE A 389 -2.00 -5.72 0.82
CA PHE A 389 -2.76 -6.64 -0.02
C PHE A 389 -1.86 -7.75 -0.53
N GLN A 390 -2.40 -8.97 -0.60
CA GLN A 390 -1.73 -10.08 -1.27
C GLN A 390 -2.56 -10.58 -2.45
N LYS A 391 -1.89 -11.10 -3.48
CA LYS A 391 -2.57 -11.76 -4.59
C LYS A 391 -3.20 -13.06 -4.11
N ASN A 392 -4.46 -13.29 -4.44
CA ASN A 392 -5.08 -14.59 -4.29
C ASN A 392 -4.44 -15.59 -5.29
N PRO A 393 -3.88 -16.72 -4.83
CA PRO A 393 -3.30 -17.72 -5.71
C PRO A 393 -4.33 -18.44 -6.57
N GLU A 394 -5.61 -18.46 -6.18
CA GLU A 394 -6.69 -19.13 -6.91
C GLU A 394 -7.04 -18.44 -8.23
N VAL A 395 -6.81 -17.12 -8.33
CA VAL A 395 -7.11 -16.35 -9.54
C VAL A 395 -5.88 -16.25 -10.44
N LEU A 396 -6.01 -16.80 -11.65
CA LEU A 396 -4.95 -16.83 -12.65
C LEU A 396 -4.88 -15.49 -13.40
N THR A 397 -3.72 -14.82 -13.37
CA THR A 397 -3.52 -13.53 -14.04
C THR A 397 -2.86 -13.75 -15.40
N TYR A 398 -3.67 -13.85 -16.46
CA TYR A 398 -3.23 -13.95 -17.85
C TYR A 398 -4.10 -13.05 -18.74
N TYR A 399 -3.51 -12.60 -19.83
CA TYR A 399 -4.23 -11.90 -20.88
C TYR A 399 -4.23 -12.75 -22.15
N ALA A 400 -5.41 -13.12 -22.63
CA ALA A 400 -5.59 -13.91 -23.83
C ALA A 400 -6.49 -13.17 -24.83
N VAL A 401 -6.17 -13.30 -26.11
CA VAL A 401 -6.93 -12.68 -27.20
C VAL A 401 -7.13 -13.67 -28.34
N ARG A 402 -8.26 -13.53 -29.02
CA ARG A 402 -8.55 -14.15 -30.30
C ARG A 402 -8.62 -13.06 -31.36
N THR A 403 -7.86 -13.20 -32.44
CA THR A 403 -8.01 -12.32 -33.60
C THR A 403 -8.66 -13.06 -34.76
N ARG A 404 -9.43 -12.34 -35.56
CA ARG A 404 -10.12 -12.87 -36.73
C ARG A 404 -9.97 -11.91 -37.91
N VAL A 405 -9.73 -12.45 -39.10
CA VAL A 405 -9.60 -11.67 -40.36
C VAL A 405 -10.21 -12.45 -41.51
N LYS A 406 -10.87 -11.76 -42.46
CA LYS A 406 -11.36 -12.36 -43.70
C LYS A 406 -10.26 -12.32 -44.77
N PHE A 407 -9.88 -13.48 -45.28
CA PHE A 407 -8.87 -13.64 -46.34
C PHE A 407 -9.54 -14.02 -47.66
N SER A 408 -9.29 -13.22 -48.70
CA SER A 408 -9.67 -13.52 -50.08
C SER A 408 -8.40 -13.76 -50.90
N GLY A 409 -8.24 -14.97 -51.44
CA GLY A 409 -7.09 -15.32 -52.26
C GLY A 409 -7.33 -15.02 -53.74
N LEU A 410 -6.29 -14.58 -54.47
CA LEU A 410 -6.37 -14.12 -55.86
C LEU A 410 -6.97 -15.17 -56.83
N PHE A 411 -6.76 -16.46 -56.58
CA PHE A 411 -7.27 -17.56 -57.41
C PHE A 411 -8.12 -18.55 -56.62
N PHE A 412 -8.78 -18.10 -55.54
CA PHE A 412 -9.64 -18.97 -54.76
C PHE A 412 -10.93 -19.31 -55.54
N PRO A 413 -11.36 -20.59 -55.58
CA PRO A 413 -12.54 -21.00 -56.35
C PRO A 413 -13.86 -20.67 -55.63
N PHE A 414 -13.81 -20.16 -54.40
CA PHE A 414 -14.98 -19.81 -53.59
C PHE A 414 -15.26 -18.32 -53.71
N SER A 415 -16.54 -17.95 -53.82
CA SER A 415 -16.99 -16.54 -53.85
C SER A 415 -16.92 -15.86 -52.49
N GLU A 416 -16.78 -16.62 -51.40
CA GLU A 416 -16.75 -16.12 -50.03
C GLU A 416 -15.32 -16.12 -49.46
N ALA A 417 -14.97 -15.04 -48.76
CA ALA A 417 -13.70 -14.92 -48.06
C ALA A 417 -13.62 -15.89 -46.87
N LEU A 418 -12.47 -16.53 -46.68
CA LEU A 418 -12.22 -17.48 -45.59
C LEU A 418 -11.88 -16.72 -44.29
N GLU A 419 -12.52 -17.07 -43.18
CA GLU A 419 -12.17 -16.51 -41.87
C GLU A 419 -10.93 -17.22 -41.29
N LEU A 420 -9.87 -16.43 -41.07
CA LEU A 420 -8.67 -16.86 -40.36
C LEU A 420 -8.82 -16.51 -38.89
N THR A 421 -8.52 -17.46 -38.00
CA THR A 421 -8.54 -17.24 -36.55
C THR A 421 -7.19 -17.60 -35.94
N ALA A 422 -6.72 -16.79 -35.00
CA ALA A 422 -5.56 -17.08 -34.18
C ALA A 422 -5.85 -16.74 -32.72
N VAL A 423 -5.22 -17.47 -31.80
CA VAL A 423 -5.33 -17.27 -30.35
C VAL A 423 -3.93 -17.19 -29.77
N ALA A 424 -3.73 -16.23 -28.86
CA ALA A 424 -2.50 -16.12 -28.09
C ALA A 424 -2.83 -15.71 -26.65
N ALA A 425 -1.95 -16.09 -25.73
CA ALA A 425 -2.02 -15.71 -24.33
C ALA A 425 -0.65 -15.30 -23.83
N ALA A 426 -0.60 -14.25 -23.01
CA ALA A 426 0.61 -13.76 -22.38
C ALA A 426 0.37 -13.55 -20.89
N LYS A 427 1.39 -13.87 -20.09
CA LYS A 427 1.42 -13.58 -18.66
C LYS A 427 1.95 -12.16 -18.46
N PRO A 428 1.36 -11.34 -17.57
CA PRO A 428 1.94 -10.06 -17.20
C PRO A 428 3.21 -10.30 -16.36
N PHE A 429 4.37 -10.23 -17.00
CA PHE A 429 5.67 -10.40 -16.37
C PHE A 429 6.19 -9.07 -15.78
N GLY A 430 6.89 -9.15 -14.64
CA GLY A 430 7.61 -8.00 -14.06
C GLY A 430 6.90 -7.23 -12.95
N GLY A 431 5.63 -7.52 -12.66
CA GLY A 431 4.90 -6.93 -11.52
C GLY A 431 5.03 -7.75 -10.24
N ARG A 432 5.34 -7.11 -9.10
CA ARG A 432 5.20 -7.67 -7.75
C ARG A 432 4.22 -6.82 -6.95
N ILE A 433 3.26 -7.45 -6.27
CA ILE A 433 2.31 -6.75 -5.40
C ILE A 433 2.88 -6.58 -4.00
N GLY A 434 3.67 -7.53 -3.51
CA GLY A 434 4.27 -7.51 -2.18
C GLY A 434 4.41 -8.92 -1.62
N PRO A 435 5.06 -9.08 -0.46
CA PRO A 435 5.26 -10.39 0.15
C PRO A 435 3.98 -10.89 0.82
N LYS A 436 3.80 -12.21 0.83
CA LYS A 436 2.78 -12.86 1.67
C LYS A 436 3.25 -12.87 3.13
N LEU A 437 2.95 -11.81 3.87
CA LEU A 437 3.36 -11.67 5.28
C LEU A 437 2.55 -12.53 6.23
N PHE A 438 1.27 -12.78 5.93
CA PHE A 438 0.33 -13.49 6.80
C PHE A 438 -0.35 -14.64 6.04
N GLN A 439 -0.96 -15.56 6.77
CA GLN A 439 -1.78 -16.61 6.19
C GLN A 439 -3.24 -16.20 6.19
N VAL A 440 -3.89 -16.34 5.03
CA VAL A 440 -5.33 -16.19 4.88
C VAL A 440 -5.96 -17.58 4.88
N ILE A 441 -6.98 -17.76 5.72
CA ILE A 441 -7.76 -18.99 5.84
C ILE A 441 -9.21 -18.68 5.43
N ASN A 442 -9.80 -19.51 4.57
CA ASN A 442 -11.20 -19.41 4.13
C ASN A 442 -11.61 -18.02 3.63
N ASN A 443 -10.67 -17.25 3.06
CA ASN A 443 -10.84 -15.87 2.60
C ASN A 443 -11.46 -14.90 3.64
N SER A 444 -11.36 -15.21 4.93
CA SER A 444 -12.04 -14.49 6.01
C SER A 444 -11.16 -14.30 7.24
N GLU A 445 -10.30 -15.25 7.57
CA GLU A 445 -9.43 -15.22 8.76
C GLU A 445 -7.97 -14.93 8.40
N ILE A 446 -7.29 -14.19 9.29
CA ILE A 446 -5.86 -13.90 9.20
C ILE A 446 -5.13 -14.48 10.40
N ARG A 447 -4.15 -15.33 10.11
CA ARG A 447 -3.31 -16.01 11.10
C ARG A 447 -1.82 -15.77 10.84
N PRO A 448 -0.96 -15.95 11.85
CA PRO A 448 0.47 -16.04 11.64
C PRO A 448 0.78 -17.10 10.58
N ARG A 449 1.71 -16.77 9.68
CA ARG A 449 2.16 -17.68 8.64
C ARG A 449 3.14 -18.68 9.23
N THR A 450 2.76 -19.96 9.19
CA THR A 450 3.58 -21.10 9.65
C THR A 450 4.17 -21.92 8.51
N SER A 451 3.83 -21.60 7.26
CA SER A 451 4.19 -22.41 6.11
C SER A 451 5.65 -22.19 5.67
N GLY A 452 6.51 -23.19 5.87
CA GLY A 452 7.90 -23.24 5.37
C GLY A 452 8.95 -23.07 6.46
N VAL A 453 10.23 -23.00 6.06
CA VAL A 453 11.36 -22.71 6.97
C VAL A 453 11.39 -21.22 7.38
N GLU A 454 10.62 -20.38 6.69
CA GLU A 454 10.64 -18.91 6.84
C GLU A 454 9.41 -18.42 7.62
N THR A 455 9.60 -18.07 8.89
CA THR A 455 8.58 -17.49 9.80
C THR A 455 8.32 -16.00 9.50
N LYS A 456 7.87 -15.67 8.27
CA LYS A 456 7.77 -14.26 7.80
C LYS A 456 6.83 -13.34 8.60
N SER A 457 5.86 -13.89 9.33
CA SER A 457 5.00 -13.10 10.21
C SER A 457 5.69 -12.70 11.51
N ALA A 458 6.70 -13.46 11.95
CA ALA A 458 7.31 -13.32 13.27
C ALA A 458 7.84 -11.93 13.56
N PRO A 459 8.53 -11.27 12.61
CA PRO A 459 9.05 -9.96 12.90
C PRO A 459 7.98 -8.86 12.85
N ASN A 460 6.74 -9.15 12.45
CA ASN A 460 5.64 -8.17 12.36
C ASN A 460 4.60 -8.30 13.49
N LEU A 461 4.77 -9.30 14.36
CA LEU A 461 3.85 -9.64 15.44
C LEU A 461 4.59 -9.89 16.74
N SER A 462 4.03 -9.38 17.84
CA SER A 462 4.42 -9.76 19.19
C SER A 462 3.18 -10.14 19.99
N GLY A 463 3.22 -11.31 20.61
CA GLY A 463 2.22 -11.80 21.55
C GLY A 463 2.61 -11.45 22.98
N LEU A 464 1.64 -11.52 23.87
CA LEU A 464 1.83 -11.22 25.28
C LEU A 464 1.28 -12.37 26.12
N GLU A 465 2.10 -12.87 27.04
CA GLU A 465 1.73 -13.90 28.00
C GLU A 465 1.39 -13.24 29.33
N VAL A 466 0.12 -13.26 29.72
CA VAL A 466 -0.32 -12.69 31.00
C VAL A 466 -0.70 -13.82 31.97
N ILE A 467 -0.23 -13.72 33.22
CA ILE A 467 -0.49 -14.72 34.25
C ILE A 467 -1.72 -14.30 35.05
N SER A 468 -2.68 -15.22 35.24
CA SER A 468 -3.86 -15.00 36.07
C SER A 468 -3.50 -14.66 37.52
N GLY A 469 -4.09 -13.60 38.08
CA GLY A 469 -3.94 -13.24 39.50
C GLY A 469 -2.84 -12.20 39.81
N GLU A 470 -2.17 -11.64 38.79
CA GLU A 470 -1.33 -10.47 39.01
C GLU A 470 -2.17 -9.24 39.38
N SER A 471 -1.76 -8.51 40.42
CA SER A 471 -2.36 -7.23 40.75
C SER A 471 -2.15 -6.25 39.60
N VAL A 472 -3.25 -5.73 39.04
CA VAL A 472 -3.29 -4.64 38.03
C VAL A 472 -2.49 -3.42 38.49
N LEU A 473 -2.31 -3.29 39.80
CA LEU A 473 -1.67 -2.16 40.43
C LEU A 473 -0.13 -2.25 40.42
N ASN A 474 0.46 -3.38 40.05
CA ASN A 474 1.91 -3.52 39.97
C ASN A 474 2.50 -2.67 38.83
N PRO A 475 3.70 -2.08 39.02
CA PRO A 475 4.32 -1.29 37.97
C PRO A 475 4.53 -2.09 36.68
N GLY A 476 4.16 -1.48 35.55
CA GLY A 476 4.36 -2.08 34.23
C GLY A 476 3.44 -3.26 33.87
N THR A 477 2.44 -3.57 34.71
CA THR A 477 1.42 -4.56 34.35
C THR A 477 0.65 -4.09 33.10
N PRO A 478 0.58 -4.93 32.04
CA PRO A 478 -0.15 -4.60 30.84
C PRO A 478 -1.66 -4.71 31.08
N ILE A 479 -2.41 -3.71 30.65
CA ILE A 479 -3.88 -3.70 30.65
C ILE A 479 -4.33 -3.75 29.19
N PRO A 480 -5.02 -4.81 28.71
CA PRO A 480 -5.73 -5.80 29.53
C PRO A 480 -4.88 -6.98 30.03
N THR A 481 -5.32 -7.56 31.15
CA THR A 481 -4.64 -8.67 31.82
C THR A 481 -5.15 -10.08 31.44
N GLY A 482 -6.23 -10.16 30.65
CA GLY A 482 -6.80 -11.45 30.21
C GLY A 482 -6.03 -12.05 29.03
N GLN A 483 -5.65 -13.33 29.13
CA GLN A 483 -4.92 -14.03 28.07
C GLN A 483 -5.74 -14.16 26.76
N ASP A 484 -7.08 -14.26 26.87
CA ASP A 484 -7.98 -14.40 25.71
C ASP A 484 -8.03 -13.14 24.83
N PHE A 485 -7.49 -12.02 25.28
CA PHE A 485 -7.33 -10.82 24.47
C PHE A 485 -6.10 -10.89 23.57
N TRP A 486 -5.04 -11.61 23.99
CA TRP A 486 -3.74 -11.64 23.34
C TRP A 486 -3.54 -12.88 22.48
N ILE A 487 -2.77 -12.73 21.40
CA ILE A 487 -2.32 -13.90 20.63
C ILE A 487 -1.40 -14.77 21.49
N ALA A 488 -1.66 -16.08 21.49
CA ALA A 488 -0.94 -17.04 22.34
C ALA A 488 -0.08 -18.03 21.54
N ASP A 489 -0.49 -18.31 20.29
CA ASP A 489 0.10 -19.30 19.40
C ASP A 489 -0.23 -18.99 17.91
N THR A 490 0.23 -19.86 17.02
CA THR A 490 0.01 -19.77 15.56
C THR A 490 -1.40 -20.07 15.08
N GLY A 491 -2.18 -20.79 15.89
CA GLY A 491 -3.56 -21.12 15.58
C GLY A 491 -4.51 -19.94 15.82
N SER A 492 -4.06 -18.97 16.62
CA SER A 492 -4.80 -17.78 17.00
C SER A 492 -5.10 -16.89 15.80
N THR A 493 -6.38 -16.56 15.60
CA THR A 493 -6.80 -15.58 14.59
C THR A 493 -6.60 -14.16 15.11
N ILE A 494 -5.82 -13.36 14.38
CA ILE A 494 -5.37 -12.01 14.77
C ILE A 494 -6.23 -10.95 14.09
N GLY A 495 -6.82 -11.29 12.96
CA GLY A 495 -7.66 -10.37 12.21
C GLY A 495 -8.43 -11.14 11.15
N GLY A 496 -9.05 -10.41 10.24
CA GLY A 496 -9.93 -11.00 9.27
C GLY A 496 -11.00 -10.03 8.82
N VAL A 497 -12.03 -10.57 8.17
CA VAL A 497 -13.22 -9.83 7.83
C VAL A 497 -13.97 -9.49 9.12
N PRO A 498 -14.18 -8.20 9.42
CA PRO A 498 -14.97 -7.84 10.57
C PRO A 498 -16.43 -8.30 10.37
N ASN A 499 -17.06 -8.88 11.40
CA ASN A 499 -18.37 -9.56 11.39
C ASN A 499 -18.43 -10.99 10.82
N ALA A 500 -17.32 -11.64 10.48
CA ALA A 500 -17.33 -13.05 10.04
C ALA A 500 -17.50 -14.06 11.20
N GLY A 501 -17.85 -13.62 12.41
CA GLY A 501 -17.96 -14.47 13.60
C GLY A 501 -16.61 -14.99 14.10
N ILE A 502 -15.54 -14.25 13.80
CA ILE A 502 -14.16 -14.59 14.16
C ILE A 502 -13.87 -13.98 15.53
N GLU A 503 -13.41 -14.77 16.49
CA GLU A 503 -12.98 -14.22 17.78
C GLU A 503 -11.71 -13.35 17.60
N PRO A 504 -11.78 -12.03 17.82
CA PRO A 504 -10.65 -11.15 17.56
C PRO A 504 -9.65 -11.21 18.71
N ARG A 505 -8.39 -11.54 18.40
CA ARG A 505 -7.24 -11.39 19.30
C ARG A 505 -6.30 -10.31 18.81
N PHE A 506 -5.52 -9.75 19.73
CA PHE A 506 -4.64 -8.62 19.45
C PHE A 506 -3.17 -8.97 19.59
N SER A 507 -2.35 -8.32 18.76
CA SER A 507 -0.89 -8.40 18.80
C SER A 507 -0.28 -7.02 19.04
N ILE A 508 0.89 -6.98 19.66
CA ILE A 508 1.72 -5.79 19.72
C ILE A 508 2.43 -5.65 18.37
N PRO A 509 2.35 -4.49 17.69
CA PRO A 509 2.94 -4.33 16.36
C PRO A 509 4.46 -4.35 16.47
N ASN A 510 5.10 -5.06 15.54
CA ASN A 510 6.56 -5.20 15.45
C ASN A 510 7.01 -5.02 13.98
N MET A 511 8.31 -4.89 13.71
CA MET A 511 8.83 -4.93 12.34
C MET A 511 10.31 -5.34 12.26
N VAL A 512 10.73 -5.79 11.08
CA VAL A 512 12.12 -5.66 10.61
C VAL A 512 12.28 -4.33 9.88
N TYR A 513 13.22 -3.49 10.29
CA TYR A 513 13.43 -2.19 9.67
C TYR A 513 14.30 -2.27 8.42
N ASN A 514 15.53 -2.79 8.55
CA ASN A 514 16.50 -2.86 7.46
C ASN A 514 17.38 -4.11 7.63
N PHE A 515 17.91 -4.67 6.54
CA PHE A 515 18.93 -5.71 6.59
C PHE A 515 20.35 -5.10 6.60
N SER A 516 21.34 -5.83 7.11
CA SER A 516 22.76 -5.40 7.01
C SER A 516 23.23 -5.33 5.56
N SER A 517 22.75 -6.24 4.72
CA SER A 517 23.04 -6.31 3.29
C SER A 517 21.91 -7.03 2.56
N ALA A 518 21.89 -6.94 1.23
CA ALA A 518 20.97 -7.72 0.39
C ALA A 518 21.20 -9.25 0.49
N GLU A 519 22.40 -9.69 0.87
CA GLU A 519 22.78 -11.11 0.94
C GLU A 519 22.45 -11.77 2.29
N ASN A 520 22.26 -10.97 3.35
CA ASN A 520 21.99 -11.47 4.70
C ASN A 520 20.48 -11.56 5.04
N GLY A 521 19.57 -11.32 4.08
CA GLY A 521 18.14 -11.15 4.36
C GLY A 521 17.49 -12.30 5.14
N ASP A 522 17.77 -13.56 4.79
CA ASP A 522 17.14 -14.71 5.44
C ASP A 522 17.69 -15.00 6.84
N SER A 523 18.99 -14.77 7.07
CA SER A 523 19.58 -14.91 8.41
C SER A 523 19.06 -13.84 9.37
N GLU A 524 18.71 -12.65 8.85
CA GLU A 524 18.17 -11.58 9.67
C GLU A 524 16.66 -11.66 9.95
N ILE A 525 15.89 -12.33 9.08
CA ILE A 525 14.48 -12.67 9.35
C ILE A 525 14.39 -13.74 10.45
N LEU A 526 15.38 -14.64 10.52
CA LEU A 526 15.43 -15.79 11.42
C LEU A 526 16.13 -15.51 12.77
N PHE A 527 16.43 -14.24 13.11
CA PHE A 527 17.08 -13.90 14.38
C PHE A 527 16.19 -14.25 15.58
N GLY A 528 16.55 -15.34 16.28
CA GLY A 528 15.85 -15.86 17.46
C GLY A 528 15.85 -17.38 17.46
N GLY A 529 17.05 -17.99 17.55
CA GLY A 529 17.27 -19.42 17.37
C GLY A 529 16.37 -20.32 18.23
N SER A 530 15.51 -21.08 17.57
CA SER A 530 15.38 -22.53 17.75
C SER A 530 14.76 -23.12 16.49
N ALA A 531 15.20 -24.31 16.10
CA ALA A 531 14.65 -25.13 15.02
C ALA A 531 13.18 -25.60 15.28
N SER A 532 12.44 -24.89 16.14
CA SER A 532 11.07 -25.17 16.57
C SER A 532 10.27 -23.90 16.90
N GLY A 533 10.71 -22.71 16.47
CA GLY A 533 10.24 -21.42 16.98
C GLY A 533 8.85 -20.99 16.50
N GLU A 534 8.00 -20.54 17.44
CA GLU A 534 6.74 -19.85 17.15
C GLU A 534 6.97 -18.66 16.19
N PRO A 535 6.08 -18.41 15.21
CA PRO A 535 6.16 -17.37 14.19
C PRO A 535 5.76 -15.99 14.71
N PHE A 536 6.08 -15.66 15.97
CA PHE A 536 5.94 -14.33 16.58
C PHE A 536 6.73 -14.26 17.91
N GLU A 537 7.12 -13.05 18.30
CA GLU A 537 7.80 -12.80 19.59
C GLU A 537 6.81 -12.92 20.74
N LYS A 538 7.11 -13.68 21.79
CA LYS A 538 6.20 -13.82 22.95
C LYS A 538 6.79 -13.09 24.16
N LEU A 539 6.19 -11.96 24.51
CA LEU A 539 6.58 -11.18 25.68
C LEU A 539 6.12 -11.90 26.95
N LYS A 540 7.08 -12.23 27.80
CA LYS A 540 6.83 -12.93 29.07
C LYS A 540 7.21 -12.06 30.24
N ARG A 541 6.62 -12.38 31.39
CA ARG A 541 6.96 -11.76 32.66
C ARG A 541 8.43 -12.04 33.04
N TYR A 542 9.12 -11.00 33.46
CA TYR A 542 10.46 -11.08 34.08
C TYR A 542 10.36 -11.36 35.59
N SER A 543 11.34 -12.11 36.11
CA SER A 543 11.43 -12.47 37.54
C SER A 543 12.21 -11.44 38.36
N SER A 544 13.13 -10.71 37.74
CA SER A 544 13.93 -9.64 38.35
C SER A 544 14.16 -8.47 37.39
N ALA A 545 14.37 -7.27 37.94
CA ALA A 545 14.81 -6.08 37.21
C ALA A 545 16.20 -6.25 36.54
N THR A 546 16.99 -7.22 37.02
CA THR A 546 18.33 -7.52 36.52
C THR A 546 18.34 -8.62 35.46
N ASP A 547 17.21 -9.26 35.19
CA ASP A 547 17.14 -10.33 34.20
C ASP A 547 17.50 -9.78 32.82
N SER A 548 18.33 -10.54 32.09
CA SER A 548 18.71 -10.23 30.72
C SER A 548 17.50 -10.32 29.81
N LYS A 549 17.45 -9.42 28.83
CA LYS A 549 16.41 -9.41 27.81
C LYS A 549 16.41 -10.74 27.05
N ARG A 550 15.22 -11.30 26.83
CA ARG A 550 15.02 -12.59 26.13
C ARG A 550 14.46 -12.41 24.72
N GLU A 551 13.76 -11.31 24.46
CA GLU A 551 13.16 -11.04 23.16
C GLU A 551 14.23 -10.76 22.10
N SER A 552 14.01 -11.22 20.87
CA SER A 552 15.03 -11.16 19.82
C SER A 552 14.50 -10.95 18.40
N PHE A 553 13.18 -10.94 18.19
CA PHE A 553 12.56 -10.71 16.87
C PHE A 553 12.19 -9.25 16.62
N GLY A 554 12.37 -8.80 15.37
CA GLY A 554 11.95 -7.47 14.91
C GLY A 554 12.66 -6.34 15.67
N LEU A 555 11.91 -5.33 16.13
CA LEU A 555 12.39 -4.19 16.91
C LEU A 555 12.78 -4.55 18.35
N TYR A 556 12.51 -5.78 18.80
CA TYR A 556 13.15 -6.30 20.00
C TYR A 556 14.58 -6.76 19.73
N HIS A 557 15.02 -6.88 18.49
CA HIS A 557 16.43 -7.09 18.19
C HIS A 557 17.20 -5.77 18.27
N ALA A 558 18.23 -5.68 19.11
CA ALA A 558 18.96 -4.43 19.33
C ALA A 558 19.53 -3.81 18.04
N PRO A 559 20.17 -4.56 17.12
CA PRO A 559 20.59 -4.02 15.83
C PRO A 559 19.46 -3.46 14.96
N GLN A 560 18.29 -4.10 14.91
CA GLN A 560 17.14 -3.60 14.13
C GLN A 560 16.59 -2.32 14.74
N PHE A 561 16.45 -2.32 16.06
CA PHE A 561 16.04 -1.15 16.81
C PHE A 561 16.99 0.04 16.59
N GLN A 562 18.30 -0.21 16.63
CA GLN A 562 19.30 0.84 16.42
C GLN A 562 19.23 1.43 15.01
N ARG A 563 19.08 0.59 13.97
CA ARG A 563 18.90 1.07 12.59
C ARG A 563 17.63 1.92 12.42
N LEU A 564 16.56 1.63 13.18
CA LEU A 564 15.38 2.48 13.20
C LEU A 564 15.65 3.80 13.95
N LYS A 565 16.37 3.75 15.07
CA LYS A 565 16.74 4.92 15.90
C LYS A 565 17.67 5.88 15.17
N THR A 566 18.59 5.41 14.31
CA THR A 566 19.54 6.28 13.60
C THR A 566 18.88 7.30 12.67
N ASN A 567 17.60 7.13 12.33
CA ASN A 567 16.84 8.10 11.54
C ASN A 567 16.35 9.29 12.37
N LEU A 568 16.52 9.27 13.69
CA LEU A 568 16.24 10.39 14.56
C LEU A 568 17.35 11.45 14.40
N ILE A 569 16.98 12.61 13.88
CA ILE A 569 17.85 13.77 13.73
C ILE A 569 17.67 14.64 15.00
N ASP A 570 18.67 14.66 15.87
CA ASP A 570 18.76 15.54 17.04
C ASP A 570 20.02 16.39 16.92
N SER A 571 19.91 17.58 16.32
CA SER A 571 21.08 18.42 16.04
C SER A 571 21.70 19.03 17.31
N ASN A 572 20.95 19.06 18.42
CA ASN A 572 21.32 19.76 19.65
C ASN A 572 21.68 18.81 20.81
N ASN A 573 21.50 17.49 20.68
CA ASN A 573 21.73 16.48 21.72
C ASN A 573 21.03 16.78 23.07
N ASN A 574 19.99 17.61 23.05
CA ASN A 574 19.32 18.13 24.24
C ASN A 574 17.95 17.47 24.48
N GLY A 575 17.55 16.51 23.62
CA GLY A 575 16.28 15.78 23.75
C GLY A 575 15.02 16.59 23.44
N ILE A 576 15.17 17.85 23.00
CA ILE A 576 14.07 18.70 22.52
C ILE A 576 14.18 18.78 21.00
N LEU A 577 13.20 18.19 20.31
CA LEU A 577 13.13 18.17 18.84
C LEU A 577 12.24 19.31 18.34
N ASP A 578 12.75 20.11 17.41
CA ASP A 578 11.91 21.07 16.67
C ASP A 578 11.05 20.36 15.61
N THR A 579 9.96 21.01 15.19
CA THR A 579 9.05 20.59 14.11
C THR A 579 9.77 20.25 12.81
N ALA A 580 10.82 21.01 12.44
CA ALA A 580 11.61 20.76 11.24
C ALA A 580 12.45 19.48 11.35
N GLU A 581 13.11 19.27 12.50
CA GLU A 581 13.91 18.06 12.78
C GLU A 581 13.03 16.80 12.83
N LEU A 582 11.83 16.92 13.41
CA LEU A 582 10.84 15.85 13.43
C LEU A 582 10.38 15.49 12.01
N THR A 583 10.12 16.49 11.17
CA THR A 583 9.70 16.28 9.78
C THR A 583 10.80 15.59 8.97
N ALA A 584 12.06 16.02 9.15
CA ALA A 584 13.21 15.39 8.51
C ALA A 584 13.45 13.95 9.01
N SER A 585 13.29 13.71 10.31
CA SER A 585 13.42 12.36 10.90
C SER A 585 12.35 11.41 10.36
N ILE A 586 11.10 11.88 10.22
CA ILE A 586 10.02 11.10 9.62
C ILE A 586 10.30 10.81 8.13
N ALA A 587 10.83 11.77 7.38
CA ALA A 587 11.22 11.56 5.99
C ALA A 587 12.34 10.51 5.87
N ALA A 588 13.33 10.53 6.76
CA ALA A 588 14.42 9.55 6.80
C ALA A 588 13.89 8.12 7.10
N VAL A 589 12.98 7.94 8.06
CA VAL A 589 12.39 6.63 8.39
C VAL A 589 11.67 5.98 7.20
N ARG A 590 11.11 6.80 6.30
CA ARG A 590 10.38 6.34 5.11
C ARG A 590 11.30 5.99 3.96
N GLU A 591 12.62 6.16 4.10
CA GLU A 591 13.57 5.80 3.05
C GLU A 591 13.48 4.30 2.70
N PRO A 592 13.75 3.92 1.44
CA PRO A 592 13.80 2.52 1.05
C PRO A 592 14.96 1.79 1.72
N THR A 593 14.70 0.60 2.26
CA THR A 593 15.70 -0.25 2.92
C THR A 593 16.02 -1.51 2.11
N TYR A 594 17.06 -2.28 2.48
CA TYR A 594 17.32 -3.59 1.84
C TYR A 594 16.16 -4.57 2.07
N TYR A 595 15.46 -4.48 3.20
CA TYR A 595 14.25 -5.27 3.44
C TYR A 595 13.18 -4.95 2.41
N ASP A 596 12.96 -3.65 2.14
CA ASP A 596 11.96 -3.23 1.17
C ASP A 596 12.34 -3.64 -0.24
N ALA A 597 13.61 -3.50 -0.60
CA ALA A 597 14.11 -3.83 -1.93
C ALA A 597 14.06 -5.34 -2.24
N MET A 598 14.09 -6.20 -1.23
CA MET A 598 13.89 -7.64 -1.42
C MET A 598 12.41 -8.02 -1.55
N ASN A 599 11.50 -7.28 -0.92
CA ASN A 599 10.11 -7.72 -0.71
C ASN A 599 9.05 -6.92 -1.47
N TYR A 600 9.26 -5.62 -1.67
CA TYR A 600 8.29 -4.68 -2.25
C TYR A 600 8.78 -4.11 -3.56
N MET A 601 7.90 -3.46 -4.34
CA MET A 601 8.36 -2.64 -5.45
C MET A 601 8.49 -1.20 -5.02
N ILE A 602 9.66 -0.64 -5.27
CA ILE A 602 10.01 0.72 -4.86
C ILE A 602 9.84 1.65 -6.07
N PRO A 603 9.09 2.75 -5.94
CA PRO A 603 9.02 3.79 -6.96
C PRO A 603 10.40 4.37 -7.28
N THR A 604 10.70 4.58 -8.56
CA THR A 604 11.93 5.29 -8.95
C THR A 604 11.60 6.73 -9.34
N ILE A 605 12.19 7.68 -8.61
CA ILE A 605 12.15 9.10 -8.94
C ILE A 605 13.41 9.39 -9.74
N SER A 606 13.30 9.47 -11.07
CA SER A 606 14.39 10.02 -11.88
C SER A 606 13.83 11.06 -12.82
N ASP A 607 14.46 12.23 -12.86
CA ASP A 607 14.01 13.43 -13.56
C ASP A 607 13.94 13.29 -15.09
N ASN A 608 14.30 12.12 -15.63
CA ASN A 608 14.38 11.87 -17.07
C ASN A 608 13.46 10.75 -17.57
N VAL A 609 12.58 10.19 -16.74
CA VAL A 609 11.53 9.31 -17.28
C VAL A 609 10.34 10.14 -17.73
N ASN A 610 10.51 10.84 -18.84
CA ASN A 610 9.40 11.34 -19.64
C ASN A 610 8.70 10.14 -20.31
N LEU A 611 8.11 9.26 -19.49
CA LEU A 611 7.12 8.30 -19.91
C LEU A 611 5.88 9.12 -20.21
N GLY A 612 5.72 9.58 -21.45
CA GLY A 612 4.53 10.27 -21.95
C GLY A 612 3.29 9.37 -21.89
N THR A 613 2.86 8.99 -20.70
CA THR A 613 1.69 8.17 -20.40
C THR A 613 1.14 8.60 -19.05
N LYS A 614 -0.19 8.63 -18.96
CA LYS A 614 -1.08 9.12 -17.89
C LYS A 614 -0.90 8.48 -16.50
N ALA A 615 0.22 7.81 -16.26
CA ALA A 615 0.50 7.04 -15.07
C ALA A 615 2.02 6.90 -14.86
N SER A 616 2.67 8.04 -14.63
CA SER A 616 4.06 8.09 -14.19
C SER A 616 4.13 8.55 -12.73
N THR A 617 5.16 8.09 -12.03
CA THR A 617 5.68 8.75 -10.84
C THR A 617 6.44 9.98 -11.30
N SER A 618 5.88 11.18 -11.11
CA SER A 618 6.57 12.43 -11.40
C SER A 618 7.14 13.03 -10.12
N SER A 619 8.43 13.41 -10.15
CA SER A 619 8.94 14.40 -9.21
C SER A 619 8.23 15.72 -9.51
N PHE A 620 7.63 16.31 -8.49
CA PHE A 620 7.35 17.74 -8.51
C PHE A 620 8.22 18.34 -7.41
N SER A 621 9.19 19.15 -7.80
CA SER A 621 9.76 20.12 -6.86
C SER A 621 8.67 21.17 -6.66
N ASP A 622 7.93 21.07 -5.57
CA ASP A 622 7.37 22.30 -5.03
C ASP A 622 8.56 23.17 -4.60
N ASN A 623 8.39 24.49 -4.50
CA ASN A 623 9.49 25.41 -4.15
C ASN A 623 10.08 25.20 -2.73
N SER A 624 9.69 24.13 -2.05
CA SER A 624 10.32 23.56 -0.86
C SER A 624 11.31 22.46 -1.27
N ASN A 625 12.54 22.50 -0.75
CA ASN A 625 13.67 21.59 -1.01
C ASN A 625 13.45 20.07 -0.75
N ASN A 626 12.23 19.51 -0.85
CA ASN A 626 11.94 18.09 -0.65
C ASN A 626 11.28 17.49 -1.90
N PRO A 627 11.82 16.41 -2.50
CA PRO A 627 11.19 15.72 -3.62
C PRO A 627 9.86 15.12 -3.17
N SER A 628 8.80 15.31 -3.96
CA SER A 628 7.49 14.69 -3.70
C SER A 628 7.24 13.55 -4.68
N LEU A 629 6.75 12.42 -4.16
CA LEU A 629 6.30 11.27 -4.93
C LEU A 629 4.83 11.46 -5.32
N LYS A 630 4.51 11.33 -6.61
CA LYS A 630 3.12 11.31 -7.11
C LYS A 630 2.81 9.97 -7.74
N ILE A 631 1.96 9.13 -7.14
CA ILE A 631 1.53 7.83 -7.71
C ILE A 631 0.10 7.97 -8.26
N TYR A 632 -0.13 7.55 -9.50
CA TYR A 632 -1.50 7.44 -10.03
C TYR A 632 -2.28 6.37 -9.25
N ALA A 633 -3.30 6.80 -8.51
CA ALA A 633 -4.03 5.97 -7.56
C ALA A 633 -5.35 6.66 -7.20
N PRO A 634 -6.35 6.68 -8.09
CA PRO A 634 -7.56 7.46 -7.89
C PRO A 634 -8.36 6.96 -6.68
N LEU A 635 -8.68 7.91 -5.81
CA LEU A 635 -9.50 7.73 -4.62
C LEU A 635 -10.94 8.16 -4.92
N ILE A 636 -11.14 9.36 -5.47
CA ILE A 636 -12.47 9.90 -5.82
C ILE A 636 -12.36 10.53 -7.20
N ASP A 637 -13.37 10.29 -8.03
CA ASP A 637 -13.51 10.94 -9.34
C ASP A 637 -14.98 11.37 -9.49
N ASP A 638 -15.21 12.68 -9.48
CA ASP A 638 -16.53 13.30 -9.58
C ASP A 638 -17.17 13.08 -10.95
N GLN A 639 -16.36 12.83 -11.98
CA GLN A 639 -16.82 12.43 -13.32
C GLN A 639 -17.17 10.93 -13.39
N GLY A 640 -16.87 10.15 -12.35
CA GLY A 640 -17.23 8.74 -12.22
C GLY A 640 -16.48 7.78 -13.15
N GLU A 641 -15.49 8.27 -13.90
CA GLU A 641 -14.80 7.45 -14.90
C GLU A 641 -13.60 6.70 -14.30
N ASN A 642 -12.88 7.26 -13.33
CA ASN A 642 -11.59 6.72 -12.88
C ASN A 642 -11.57 6.24 -11.43
N SER A 643 -12.67 6.32 -10.69
CA SER A 643 -12.78 5.76 -9.33
C SER A 643 -14.00 4.84 -9.19
N ILE A 644 -13.90 3.87 -8.28
CA ILE A 644 -15.04 3.09 -7.82
C ILE A 644 -15.86 3.84 -6.74
N TYR A 645 -15.29 4.88 -6.13
CA TYR A 645 -15.98 5.77 -5.18
C TYR A 645 -16.29 7.08 -5.90
N GLN A 646 -17.48 7.15 -6.52
CA GLN A 646 -17.87 8.27 -7.37
C GLN A 646 -18.07 9.58 -6.57
N THR A 647 -18.44 9.48 -5.29
CA THR A 647 -18.74 10.64 -4.43
C THR A 647 -18.04 10.55 -3.07
N ALA A 648 -17.85 11.70 -2.43
CA ALA A 648 -17.41 11.79 -1.03
C ALA A 648 -18.24 10.89 -0.11
N ASP A 649 -19.56 10.94 -0.30
CA ASP A 649 -20.51 10.22 0.53
C ASP A 649 -20.38 8.72 0.35
N SER A 650 -20.12 8.23 -0.87
CA SER A 650 -19.88 6.81 -1.11
C SER A 650 -18.67 6.31 -0.32
N LEU A 651 -17.53 7.03 -0.35
CA LEU A 651 -16.35 6.66 0.41
C LEU A 651 -16.56 6.81 1.93
N ARG A 652 -17.29 7.85 2.36
CA ARG A 652 -17.66 8.06 3.76
C ARG A 652 -18.49 6.90 4.31
N ILE A 653 -19.48 6.43 3.54
CA ILE A 653 -20.31 5.28 3.91
C ILE A 653 -19.45 4.02 4.04
N ILE A 654 -18.51 3.79 3.11
CA ILE A 654 -17.59 2.64 3.19
C ILE A 654 -16.71 2.74 4.44
N ALA A 655 -16.20 3.93 4.78
CA ALA A 655 -15.44 4.13 6.02
C ALA A 655 -16.28 3.84 7.28
N GLN A 656 -17.53 4.33 7.32
CA GLN A 656 -18.46 4.07 8.43
C GLN A 656 -18.80 2.59 8.57
N ASN A 657 -19.05 1.90 7.45
CA ASN A 657 -19.31 0.46 7.43
C ASN A 657 -18.07 -0.32 7.91
N PHE A 658 -16.87 0.08 7.47
CA PHE A 658 -15.63 -0.55 7.93
C PHE A 658 -15.41 -0.37 9.44
N ILE A 659 -15.62 0.84 9.98
CA ILE A 659 -15.49 1.09 11.42
C ILE A 659 -16.53 0.30 12.22
N THR A 660 -17.80 0.32 11.80
CA THR A 660 -18.89 -0.38 12.50
C THR A 660 -18.73 -1.89 12.45
N SER A 661 -18.16 -2.42 11.38
CA SER A 661 -17.88 -3.85 11.25
C SER A 661 -16.85 -4.36 12.29
N ASN A 662 -16.03 -3.48 12.86
CA ASN A 662 -15.05 -3.82 13.90
C ASN A 662 -15.64 -3.92 15.32
N ASN A 663 -16.98 -3.96 15.46
CA ASN A 663 -17.65 -3.92 16.76
C ASN A 663 -17.26 -5.07 17.69
N GLU A 664 -17.03 -6.27 17.18
CA GLU A 664 -16.62 -7.43 17.99
C GLU A 664 -15.27 -7.17 18.68
N SER A 665 -14.30 -6.62 17.95
CA SER A 665 -12.98 -6.24 18.48
C SER A 665 -13.08 -5.17 19.58
N ILE A 666 -13.99 -4.21 19.41
CA ILE A 666 -14.25 -3.15 20.38
C ILE A 666 -14.88 -3.72 21.65
N VAL A 667 -15.88 -4.59 21.52
CA VAL A 667 -16.56 -5.25 22.66
C VAL A 667 -15.59 -6.15 23.43
N LYS A 668 -14.67 -6.85 22.75
CA LYS A 668 -13.63 -7.65 23.39
C LYS A 668 -12.74 -6.79 24.29
N PHE A 669 -12.34 -5.59 23.83
CA PHE A 669 -11.57 -4.66 24.65
C PHE A 669 -12.37 -4.09 25.83
N LEU A 670 -13.63 -3.69 25.63
CA LEU A 670 -14.51 -3.21 26.70
C LEU A 670 -14.74 -4.28 27.78
N THR A 671 -14.84 -5.55 27.36
CA THR A 671 -14.94 -6.70 28.28
C THR A 671 -13.67 -6.81 29.12
N ALA A 672 -12.50 -6.69 28.49
CA ALA A 672 -11.22 -6.75 29.17
C ALA A 672 -11.02 -5.56 30.14
N LEU A 673 -11.50 -4.35 29.81
CA LEU A 673 -11.52 -3.21 30.74
C LEU A 673 -12.45 -3.44 31.94
N ARG A 674 -13.60 -4.09 31.73
CA ARG A 674 -14.53 -4.45 32.81
C ARG A 674 -13.89 -5.44 33.79
N GLU A 675 -13.21 -6.46 33.28
CA GLU A 675 -12.48 -7.43 34.10
C GLU A 675 -11.40 -6.75 34.95
N VAL A 676 -10.67 -5.80 34.36
CA VAL A 676 -9.66 -4.99 35.06
C VAL A 676 -10.30 -4.15 36.16
N ALA A 677 -11.42 -3.48 35.89
CA ALA A 677 -12.14 -2.69 36.89
C ALA A 677 -12.68 -3.56 38.05
N LEU A 678 -13.19 -4.76 37.75
CA LEU A 678 -13.62 -5.73 38.75
C LEU A 678 -12.45 -6.23 39.60
N ALA A 679 -11.28 -6.46 38.99
CA ALA A 679 -10.06 -6.85 39.71
C ALA A 679 -9.57 -5.75 40.67
N ILE A 680 -9.62 -4.47 40.24
CA ILE A 680 -9.27 -3.34 41.12
C ILE A 680 -10.24 -3.25 42.30
N LYS A 681 -11.54 -3.36 42.04
CA LYS A 681 -12.57 -3.37 43.09
C LYS A 681 -12.39 -4.53 44.08
N GLY A 682 -11.97 -5.70 43.59
CA GLY A 682 -11.71 -6.88 44.42
C GLY A 682 -10.38 -6.83 45.20
N SER A 683 -9.48 -5.89 44.89
CA SER A 683 -8.13 -5.81 45.48
C SER A 683 -8.06 -5.03 46.81
N GLY A 684 -9.15 -4.42 47.27
CA GLY A 684 -9.16 -3.62 48.51
C GLY A 684 -10.55 -3.38 49.09
N ILE A 685 -10.60 -2.82 50.31
CA ILE A 685 -11.84 -2.47 51.03
C ILE A 685 -11.88 -0.94 51.15
N GLY A 686 -12.81 -0.26 50.45
CA GLY A 686 -13.09 1.17 50.63
C GLY A 686 -13.48 1.97 49.38
N ASP A 687 -14.07 3.15 49.58
CA ASP A 687 -14.60 4.05 48.54
C ASP A 687 -13.60 4.49 47.46
N LEU A 688 -12.29 4.49 47.76
CA LEU A 688 -11.25 4.89 46.82
C LEU A 688 -11.06 3.87 45.69
N TYR A 689 -11.11 2.57 46.00
CA TYR A 689 -11.01 1.50 45.00
C TYR A 689 -12.25 1.44 44.11
N ASP A 690 -13.43 1.71 44.68
CA ASP A 690 -14.66 1.86 43.91
C ASP A 690 -14.59 3.06 42.96
N LYS A 691 -14.07 4.21 43.40
CA LYS A 691 -13.84 5.37 42.51
C LYS A 691 -12.85 5.07 41.40
N ALA A 692 -11.71 4.44 41.72
CA ALA A 692 -10.70 4.07 40.73
C ALA A 692 -11.23 3.06 39.70
N ALA A 693 -11.99 2.04 40.14
CA ALA A 693 -12.63 1.08 39.24
C ALA A 693 -13.64 1.77 38.30
N ASN A 694 -14.45 2.71 38.82
CA ASN A 694 -15.42 3.47 38.02
C ASN A 694 -14.79 4.42 36.99
N ILE A 695 -13.54 4.86 37.19
CA ILE A 695 -12.79 5.62 36.18
C ILE A 695 -12.40 4.74 34.99
N ILE A 696 -12.14 3.46 35.19
CA ILE A 696 -11.80 2.53 34.10
C ILE A 696 -13.07 2.07 33.39
N TYR A 697 -14.04 1.56 34.15
CA TYR A 697 -15.29 1.02 33.65
C TYR A 697 -16.44 1.41 34.60
N PRO A 698 -17.61 1.85 34.10
CA PRO A 698 -18.68 2.42 34.92
C PRO A 698 -19.50 1.33 35.62
N LEU A 699 -18.88 0.62 36.56
CA LEU A 699 -19.47 -0.48 37.32
C LEU A 699 -20.71 -0.03 38.12
N SER A 700 -20.75 1.22 38.58
CA SER A 700 -21.90 1.81 39.29
C SER A 700 -23.19 1.85 38.45
N ARG A 701 -23.06 1.86 37.12
CA ARG A 701 -24.19 1.88 36.18
C ARG A 701 -24.58 0.48 35.67
N ASN A 702 -23.87 -0.58 36.06
CA ASN A 702 -24.08 -1.96 35.59
C ASN A 702 -24.12 -2.12 34.06
N LEU A 703 -23.42 -1.26 33.32
CA LEU A 703 -23.38 -1.33 31.86
C LEU A 703 -22.71 -2.63 31.39
N GLN A 704 -23.28 -3.25 30.36
CA GLN A 704 -22.64 -4.39 29.69
C GLN A 704 -21.68 -3.88 28.59
N PRO A 705 -20.62 -4.62 28.23
CA PRO A 705 -19.71 -4.23 27.15
C PRO A 705 -20.39 -4.00 25.78
N THR A 706 -21.59 -4.56 25.59
CA THR A 706 -22.42 -4.39 24.40
C THR A 706 -23.37 -3.19 24.45
N ASP A 707 -23.50 -2.52 25.61
CA ASP A 707 -24.48 -1.45 25.86
C ASP A 707 -23.99 -0.08 25.37
N LYS A 708 -23.97 0.09 24.04
CA LYS A 708 -23.55 1.33 23.36
C LYS A 708 -24.31 2.56 23.87
N ALA A 709 -25.63 2.43 24.02
CA ALA A 709 -26.49 3.54 24.42
C ALA A 709 -26.20 4.00 25.85
N GLY A 710 -25.95 3.06 26.77
CA GLY A 710 -25.55 3.39 28.14
C GLY A 710 -24.23 4.15 28.21
N PHE A 711 -23.23 3.77 27.41
CA PHE A 711 -21.95 4.47 27.35
C PHE A 711 -22.08 5.89 26.76
N GLU A 712 -22.88 6.06 25.70
CA GLU A 712 -23.17 7.38 25.14
C GLU A 712 -23.90 8.28 26.14
N GLN A 713 -24.84 7.72 26.92
CA GLN A 713 -25.55 8.47 27.95
C GLN A 713 -24.61 8.96 29.05
N GLU A 714 -23.68 8.14 29.53
CA GLU A 714 -22.67 8.58 30.49
C GLU A 714 -21.81 9.71 29.93
N MET A 715 -21.40 9.63 28.67
CA MET A 715 -20.66 10.71 28.01
C MET A 715 -21.48 12.01 27.94
N ARG A 716 -22.77 11.95 27.58
CA ARG A 716 -23.64 13.15 27.53
C ARG A 716 -23.82 13.82 28.88
N GLU A 717 -23.89 13.04 29.96
CA GLU A 717 -24.05 13.55 31.32
C GLU A 717 -22.73 14.07 31.92
N SER A 718 -21.60 13.85 31.24
CA SER A 718 -20.27 14.24 31.71
C SER A 718 -19.96 15.72 31.51
N SER A 719 -18.98 16.21 32.28
CA SER A 719 -18.42 17.56 32.19
C SER A 719 -17.85 17.90 30.81
N ILE A 720 -17.39 16.90 30.06
CA ILE A 720 -16.93 17.07 28.66
C ILE A 720 -18.06 17.61 27.78
N CYS A 721 -19.29 17.14 28.03
CA CYS A 721 -20.49 17.54 27.32
C CYS A 721 -21.30 18.63 28.04
N GLY A 722 -20.72 19.29 29.05
CA GLY A 722 -21.40 20.34 29.83
C GLY A 722 -22.42 19.83 30.84
N GLY A 723 -22.42 18.53 31.14
CA GLY A 723 -23.24 17.92 32.19
C GLY A 723 -22.66 18.09 33.60
N ALA A 724 -23.48 17.77 34.61
CA ALA A 724 -23.12 17.94 36.03
C ALA A 724 -22.15 16.87 36.56
N ASN A 725 -21.96 15.73 35.88
CA ASN A 725 -21.06 14.67 36.33
C ASN A 725 -19.62 14.94 35.88
N THR A 726 -18.67 15.05 36.80
CA THR A 726 -17.28 15.41 36.47
C THR A 726 -16.43 14.24 35.94
N ASN A 727 -16.80 13.00 36.23
CA ASN A 727 -15.99 11.82 35.94
C ASN A 727 -16.67 10.94 34.90
N VAL A 728 -15.99 10.72 33.78
CA VAL A 728 -16.41 9.77 32.74
C VAL A 728 -15.37 8.68 32.58
N SER A 729 -15.83 7.45 32.47
CA SER A 729 -14.94 6.29 32.40
C SER A 729 -14.16 6.22 31.08
N VAL A 730 -12.99 5.58 31.11
CA VAL A 730 -12.19 5.27 29.91
C VAL A 730 -13.00 4.42 28.93
N ALA A 731 -13.75 3.44 29.44
CA ALA A 731 -14.64 2.61 28.63
C ALA A 731 -15.68 3.44 27.85
N SER A 732 -16.30 4.45 28.49
CA SER A 732 -17.33 5.28 27.85
C SER A 732 -16.75 6.23 26.79
N ARG A 733 -15.55 6.78 27.04
CA ARG A 733 -14.79 7.54 26.03
C ARG A 733 -14.44 6.67 24.83
N PHE A 734 -13.94 5.46 25.09
CA PHE A 734 -13.54 4.51 24.05
C PHE A 734 -14.73 4.03 23.22
N SER A 735 -15.81 3.59 23.88
CA SER A 735 -17.06 3.20 23.23
C SER A 735 -17.62 4.33 22.38
N SER A 736 -17.72 5.55 22.92
CA SER A 736 -18.23 6.70 22.15
C SER A 736 -17.32 7.08 20.98
N PHE A 737 -15.99 6.93 21.10
CA PHE A 737 -15.07 7.23 20.01
C PHE A 737 -15.20 6.26 18.83
N PHE A 738 -15.37 4.96 19.09
CA PHE A 738 -15.39 3.93 18.04
C PHE A 738 -16.79 3.50 17.58
N GLN A 739 -17.78 3.50 18.47
CA GLN A 739 -19.11 2.94 18.19
C GLN A 739 -20.15 4.01 17.82
N ALA A 740 -19.96 5.27 18.21
CA ALA A 740 -20.89 6.34 17.86
C ALA A 740 -20.71 6.79 16.40
N LEU A 741 -21.83 7.03 15.71
CA LEU A 741 -21.85 7.48 14.31
C LEU A 741 -22.10 8.98 14.15
N ALA A 742 -22.48 9.65 15.24
CA ALA A 742 -22.72 11.08 15.29
C ALA A 742 -22.02 11.66 16.52
N PRO A 743 -21.69 12.97 16.52
CA PRO A 743 -21.11 13.62 17.70
C PRO A 743 -22.03 13.47 18.91
N THR A 744 -21.51 12.90 20.00
CA THR A 744 -22.25 12.78 21.26
C THR A 744 -22.50 14.17 21.86
N CYS A 745 -21.54 15.08 21.69
CA CYS A 745 -21.61 16.50 22.02
C CYS A 745 -20.48 17.25 21.27
N PRO A 746 -20.41 18.60 21.31
CA PRO A 746 -19.40 19.36 20.55
C PRO A 746 -17.95 18.95 20.83
N ASN A 747 -17.65 18.55 22.06
CA ASN A 747 -16.30 18.16 22.50
C ASN A 747 -16.02 16.65 22.39
N ALA A 748 -17.01 15.84 22.00
CA ALA A 748 -16.89 14.38 21.90
C ALA A 748 -17.22 13.93 20.47
N ARG A 749 -16.18 13.88 19.64
CA ARG A 749 -16.28 13.59 18.21
C ARG A 749 -15.79 12.17 17.91
N PRO A 750 -16.65 11.28 17.36
CA PRO A 750 -16.25 9.91 17.08
C PRO A 750 -15.39 9.78 15.82
N LEU A 751 -14.66 8.67 15.72
CA LEU A 751 -13.78 8.34 14.60
C LEU A 751 -14.50 8.40 13.25
N ALA A 752 -15.73 7.87 13.20
CA ALA A 752 -16.56 7.87 12.00
C ALA A 752 -16.86 9.27 11.46
N VAL A 753 -17.04 10.26 12.37
CA VAL A 753 -17.26 11.66 12.01
C VAL A 753 -15.96 12.32 11.59
N LEU A 754 -14.87 12.10 12.34
CA LEU A 754 -13.56 12.67 12.05
C LEU A 754 -13.07 12.27 10.64
N ILE A 755 -13.16 10.99 10.29
CA ILE A 755 -12.78 10.51 8.96
C ILE A 755 -13.74 11.04 7.88
N GLY A 756 -15.04 11.08 8.16
CA GLY A 756 -16.03 11.61 7.22
C GLY A 756 -15.77 13.07 6.85
N GLU A 757 -15.45 13.90 7.83
CA GLU A 757 -15.07 15.30 7.60
C GLU A 757 -13.73 15.43 6.87
N TYR A 758 -12.75 14.58 7.18
CA TYR A 758 -11.48 14.57 6.47
C TYR A 758 -11.67 14.24 4.97
N ILE A 759 -12.47 13.21 4.64
CA ILE A 759 -12.81 12.84 3.27
C ILE A 759 -13.51 13.99 2.54
N ALA A 760 -14.47 14.66 3.20
CA ALA A 760 -15.14 15.83 2.63
C ALA A 760 -14.17 17.00 2.38
N GLY A 761 -13.21 17.20 3.27
CA GLY A 761 -12.16 18.21 3.15
C GLY A 761 -11.26 17.98 1.93
N LEU A 762 -10.88 16.73 1.65
CA LEU A 762 -10.01 16.37 0.51
C LEU A 762 -10.60 16.81 -0.85
N ILE A 763 -11.91 16.69 -1.03
CA ILE A 763 -12.59 17.07 -2.27
C ILE A 763 -12.61 18.60 -2.43
N THR A 764 -12.82 19.30 -1.32
CA THR A 764 -12.91 20.76 -1.31
C THR A 764 -11.56 21.42 -1.63
N ALA A 765 -10.45 20.77 -1.26
CA ALA A 765 -9.09 21.29 -1.47
C ALA A 765 -8.62 21.24 -2.94
N ASN A 766 -9.20 20.38 -3.78
CA ASN A 766 -8.96 20.29 -5.23
C ASN A 766 -7.46 20.28 -5.66
N ASP A 767 -6.61 19.62 -4.87
CA ASP A 767 -5.14 19.65 -4.97
C ASP A 767 -4.54 18.51 -5.83
N GLY A 768 -5.37 17.79 -6.58
CA GLY A 768 -4.96 16.60 -7.36
C GLY A 768 -4.76 15.34 -6.51
N SER A 769 -4.95 15.40 -5.18
CA SER A 769 -4.88 14.23 -4.28
C SER A 769 -6.03 13.23 -4.49
N THR A 770 -7.09 13.63 -5.19
CA THR A 770 -8.23 12.78 -5.54
C THR A 770 -7.87 11.72 -6.58
N LEU A 771 -7.06 12.08 -7.59
CA LEU A 771 -6.61 11.18 -8.65
C LEU A 771 -5.23 10.56 -8.38
N PHE A 772 -4.38 11.27 -7.65
CA PHE A 772 -3.01 10.84 -7.34
C PHE A 772 -2.81 10.70 -5.83
N HIS A 773 -2.04 9.72 -5.42
CA HIS A 773 -1.46 9.70 -4.08
C HIS A 773 -0.18 10.54 -4.10
N VAL A 774 -0.10 11.53 -3.22
CA VAL A 774 1.06 12.41 -3.09
C VAL A 774 1.61 12.28 -1.68
N ASP A 775 2.91 12.06 -1.57
CA ASP A 775 3.62 12.07 -0.29
C ASP A 775 5.08 12.55 -0.49
N THR A 776 5.74 12.91 0.59
CA THR A 776 7.15 13.31 0.57
C THR A 776 8.03 12.10 0.27
N TRP A 777 8.94 12.24 -0.68
CA TRP A 777 9.99 11.28 -0.96
C TRP A 777 11.28 11.68 -0.23
N PHE A 778 12.10 10.68 0.09
CA PHE A 778 13.40 10.90 0.68
C PHE A 778 14.36 11.56 -0.32
N ASP A 779 14.98 12.68 0.05
CA ASP A 779 16.06 13.30 -0.72
C ASP A 779 17.43 12.73 -0.31
N GLU A 780 18.24 12.40 -1.31
CA GLU A 780 19.60 11.87 -1.17
C GLU A 780 20.55 12.85 -0.46
N SER A 781 20.19 14.13 -0.41
CA SER A 781 20.95 15.20 0.23
C SER A 781 20.84 15.22 1.77
N ALA A 782 19.89 14.47 2.36
CA ALA A 782 19.51 14.59 3.77
C ALA A 782 20.14 13.57 4.75
N GLY A 783 20.96 12.60 4.31
CA GLY A 783 21.58 11.62 5.22
C GLY A 783 22.25 10.39 4.58
N THR A 784 22.68 9.44 5.42
CA THR A 784 23.23 8.13 5.01
C THR A 784 22.17 7.24 4.39
N ARG A 785 22.36 6.81 3.13
CA ARG A 785 21.45 5.85 2.50
C ARG A 785 21.52 4.49 3.19
N HIS A 786 20.35 3.94 3.58
CA HIS A 786 20.27 2.52 3.97
C HIS A 786 20.57 1.58 2.80
N VAL A 787 20.33 2.03 1.57
CA VAL A 787 20.67 1.29 0.34
C VAL A 787 21.81 1.98 -0.40
N SER A 788 22.94 1.28 -0.48
CA SER A 788 24.20 1.85 -0.97
C SER A 788 24.19 2.17 -2.47
N ASN A 789 23.42 1.41 -3.27
CA ASN A 789 23.37 1.58 -4.71
C ASN A 789 21.94 1.47 -5.24
N MET A 790 21.60 2.33 -6.20
CA MET A 790 20.29 2.30 -6.88
C MET A 790 20.01 0.97 -7.62
N LYS A 791 21.07 0.19 -7.91
CA LYS A 791 20.98 -1.18 -8.45
C LYS A 791 20.29 -2.16 -7.50
N ASP A 792 20.39 -1.93 -6.19
CA ASP A 792 19.82 -2.79 -5.16
C ASP A 792 18.32 -2.50 -4.97
N LEU A 793 17.84 -1.32 -5.39
CA LEU A 793 16.42 -0.90 -5.36
C LEU A 793 15.58 -1.52 -6.50
N MET A 794 16.22 -2.18 -7.47
CA MET A 794 15.55 -2.76 -8.64
C MET A 794 14.77 -4.01 -8.24
N THR A 795 13.46 -3.84 -8.15
CA THR A 795 12.50 -4.84 -7.68
C THR A 795 11.68 -5.45 -8.82
N GLY A 796 11.81 -4.91 -10.04
CA GLY A 796 11.28 -5.46 -11.29
C GLY A 796 12.26 -6.39 -12.01
N TYR A 797 11.82 -6.98 -13.13
CA TYR A 797 12.62 -7.90 -13.95
C TYR A 797 13.95 -7.28 -14.39
N ARG A 798 15.07 -7.88 -13.96
CA ARG A 798 16.43 -7.55 -14.42
C ARG A 798 16.75 -8.41 -15.65
N PRO A 799 16.97 -7.82 -16.83
CA PRO A 799 17.41 -8.61 -17.97
C PRO A 799 18.78 -9.23 -17.65
N GLY A 800 18.93 -10.53 -17.92
CA GLY A 800 20.19 -11.25 -17.75
C GLY A 800 21.07 -11.15 -19.00
N VAL A 801 22.26 -11.75 -18.93
CA VAL A 801 23.24 -11.78 -20.03
C VAL A 801 22.71 -12.31 -21.35
N THR A 802 21.74 -13.22 -21.28
CA THR A 802 21.07 -13.78 -22.47
C THR A 802 20.14 -12.79 -23.17
N GLN A 803 19.78 -11.68 -22.52
CA GLN A 803 18.96 -10.59 -23.08
C GLN A 803 19.79 -9.36 -23.44
N GLY A 804 21.12 -9.50 -23.53
CA GLY A 804 22.02 -8.43 -23.95
C GLY A 804 22.41 -7.45 -22.84
N ALA A 805 22.02 -7.71 -21.60
CA ALA A 805 22.46 -6.96 -20.43
C ALA A 805 23.75 -7.54 -19.85
N THR A 806 24.46 -6.81 -19.01
CA THR A 806 25.52 -7.39 -18.17
C THR A 806 24.90 -8.28 -17.09
N ASP A 807 25.72 -9.04 -16.34
CA ASP A 807 25.26 -9.67 -15.08
C ASP A 807 24.63 -8.64 -14.13
N ASP A 808 25.00 -7.37 -14.32
CA ASP A 808 24.47 -6.25 -13.59
C ASP A 808 23.14 -5.66 -14.13
N GLY A 809 22.55 -6.24 -15.17
CA GLY A 809 21.30 -5.75 -15.77
C GLY A 809 21.45 -4.43 -16.54
N GLN A 810 22.68 -3.99 -16.78
CA GLN A 810 23.00 -2.81 -17.57
C GLN A 810 23.05 -3.20 -19.04
N LEU A 811 22.42 -2.41 -19.91
CA LEU A 811 22.50 -2.63 -21.35
C LEU A 811 23.63 -1.77 -21.92
N GLN A 812 24.60 -2.41 -22.55
CA GLN A 812 25.61 -1.71 -23.33
C GLN A 812 25.01 -1.42 -24.71
N ASN A 813 25.02 -0.14 -25.13
CA ASN A 813 24.53 0.22 -26.44
C ASN A 813 25.43 -0.44 -27.53
N PRO A 814 24.88 -1.22 -28.47
CA PRO A 814 25.68 -1.91 -29.48
C PRO A 814 26.30 -0.98 -30.54
N ILE A 815 25.91 0.30 -30.57
CA ILE A 815 26.38 1.31 -31.54
C ILE A 815 27.25 2.40 -30.88
N ALA A 816 27.08 2.66 -29.58
CA ALA A 816 27.87 3.62 -28.82
C ALA A 816 28.45 2.98 -27.56
N ASN A 817 29.73 3.19 -27.26
CA ASN A 817 30.40 2.71 -26.04
C ASN A 817 29.94 3.47 -24.76
N GLY A 818 28.62 3.56 -24.54
CA GLY A 818 28.02 4.15 -23.35
C GLY A 818 27.06 3.17 -22.68
N ASN A 819 27.11 3.09 -21.36
CA ASN A 819 26.16 2.33 -20.56
C ASN A 819 24.82 3.07 -20.53
N LEU A 820 23.72 2.38 -20.82
CA LEU A 820 22.38 2.90 -20.57
C LEU A 820 21.92 2.49 -19.17
N ASN A 821 21.20 3.40 -18.51
CA ASN A 821 20.57 3.15 -17.21
C ASN A 821 19.64 1.93 -17.26
N ASN A 822 19.55 1.25 -16.12
CA ASN A 822 18.74 0.06 -15.91
C ASN A 822 17.26 0.32 -16.32
N ARG A 823 16.83 -0.20 -17.47
CA ARG A 823 15.43 -0.16 -17.92
C ARG A 823 14.81 -1.56 -17.80
N ASN A 824 13.59 -1.63 -17.26
CA ASN A 824 12.77 -2.84 -17.35
C ASN A 824 12.34 -3.04 -18.81
N TYR A 825 12.87 -4.08 -19.45
CA TYR A 825 12.75 -4.37 -20.90
C TYR A 825 11.30 -4.50 -21.42
N TYR A 826 10.30 -4.64 -20.54
CA TYR A 826 8.92 -4.97 -20.93
C TYR A 826 7.93 -3.80 -20.92
N SER A 827 8.40 -2.55 -20.85
CA SER A 827 7.60 -1.42 -21.33
C SER A 827 7.59 -1.45 -22.87
N THR A 828 6.77 -2.33 -23.46
CA THR A 828 6.71 -2.52 -24.91
C THR A 828 6.20 -1.25 -25.62
N LYS A 829 7.12 -0.46 -26.21
CA LYS A 829 6.85 0.28 -27.45
C LYS A 829 7.63 -0.43 -28.56
N PHE A 830 6.91 -1.09 -29.47
CA PHE A 830 7.50 -1.72 -30.64
C PHE A 830 7.92 -0.63 -31.64
N ILE A 831 9.21 -0.55 -31.99
CA ILE A 831 9.73 0.39 -33.00
C ILE A 831 9.66 -0.28 -34.39
N GLN A 832 9.26 0.48 -35.41
CA GLN A 832 9.32 0.07 -36.81
C GLN A 832 10.75 0.21 -37.37
N PHE A 833 11.20 -0.79 -38.14
CA PHE A 833 12.59 -0.94 -38.62
C PHE A 833 13.08 0.09 -39.67
N ASP A 834 12.28 1.10 -40.03
CA ASP A 834 12.47 1.86 -41.28
C ASP A 834 13.39 3.09 -41.18
N ILE A 835 14.01 3.37 -40.03
CA ILE A 835 14.85 4.57 -39.80
C ILE A 835 16.35 4.22 -39.77
N ILE A 836 16.79 3.37 -40.69
CA ILE A 836 18.22 3.13 -40.92
C ILE A 836 18.55 3.50 -42.36
N SER A 837 18.67 4.80 -42.64
CA SER A 837 19.40 5.28 -43.83
C SER A 837 20.57 6.16 -43.41
N ASN A 838 21.77 5.59 -43.48
CA ASN A 838 23.05 6.30 -43.43
C ASN A 838 23.13 7.26 -44.62
N ASN A 839 22.91 8.56 -44.41
CA ASN A 839 23.61 9.64 -45.13
C ASN A 839 23.10 11.00 -44.70
N SER A 840 23.81 11.66 -43.78
CA SER A 840 24.07 13.12 -43.81
C SER A 840 25.04 13.49 -42.68
N ARG A 841 26.23 13.94 -43.04
CA ARG A 841 27.25 14.49 -42.14
C ARG A 841 26.88 15.95 -41.81
N THR A 842 26.29 16.20 -40.65
CA THR A 842 26.27 17.54 -40.03
C THR A 842 26.58 17.42 -38.54
N LYS A 843 27.55 18.24 -38.10
CA LYS A 843 28.16 18.28 -36.76
C LYS A 843 27.12 18.50 -35.65
N LEU A 844 27.02 17.54 -34.74
CA LEU A 844 26.50 17.69 -33.37
C LEU A 844 27.53 18.43 -32.51
N ILE A 845 27.31 19.72 -32.25
CA ILE A 845 27.94 20.47 -31.16
C ILE A 845 26.80 20.83 -30.20
N GLY A 846 26.88 20.34 -28.96
CA GLY A 846 25.79 20.36 -27.98
C GLY A 846 25.15 18.97 -27.84
N GLY A 847 25.67 18.17 -26.92
CA GLY A 847 25.39 16.75 -26.74
C GLY A 847 23.94 16.41 -26.36
N LYS A 848 23.04 16.47 -27.32
CA LYS A 848 21.81 15.68 -27.39
C LYS A 848 21.81 14.94 -28.72
N ALA A 849 22.56 13.84 -28.77
CA ALA A 849 22.30 12.83 -29.78
C ALA A 849 20.91 12.28 -29.46
N ALA A 850 19.93 12.61 -30.30
CA ALA A 850 18.56 12.14 -30.21
C ALA A 850 18.59 10.62 -30.02
N SER A 851 18.26 10.21 -28.81
CA SER A 851 18.15 8.82 -28.43
C SER A 851 16.96 8.21 -29.16
N MET A 852 17.05 6.91 -29.42
CA MET A 852 15.88 6.12 -29.75
C MET A 852 14.73 6.40 -28.75
N MET A 853 13.52 6.59 -29.32
CA MET A 853 12.19 6.71 -28.70
C MET A 853 11.72 8.12 -28.30
N GLU A 854 11.17 8.84 -29.28
CA GLU A 854 9.98 9.68 -29.07
C GLU A 854 8.88 9.14 -30.00
N GLU A 855 7.76 8.66 -29.43
CA GLU A 855 6.53 8.37 -30.16
C GLU A 855 5.49 9.33 -29.57
N ASN A 856 5.15 10.33 -30.38
CA ASN A 856 4.16 11.37 -30.14
C ASN A 856 2.77 10.75 -30.28
N ASP A 857 1.92 10.89 -29.26
CA ASP A 857 0.53 10.41 -29.30
C ASP A 857 -0.26 11.25 -30.30
N GLY A 858 -0.85 10.59 -31.30
CA GLY A 858 -1.57 11.27 -32.39
C GLY A 858 -2.80 12.03 -31.91
N SER A 859 -2.70 13.36 -31.88
CA SER A 859 -3.82 14.29 -32.05
C SER A 859 -3.67 15.04 -33.37
N ILE A 860 -4.53 14.76 -34.35
CA ILE A 860 -4.65 15.57 -35.58
C ILE A 860 -5.63 16.72 -35.30
N PHE A 861 -5.16 17.96 -35.46
CA PHE A 861 -5.79 19.11 -36.14
C PHE A 861 -5.24 20.43 -35.55
N VAL A 862 -4.27 21.03 -36.24
CA VAL A 862 -4.20 22.50 -36.36
C VAL A 862 -4.25 22.79 -37.86
N ILE A 863 -5.43 23.17 -38.33
CA ILE A 863 -5.54 23.97 -39.55
C ILE A 863 -5.11 25.37 -39.13
N ASN A 864 -3.96 25.85 -39.61
CA ASN A 864 -3.89 27.27 -39.97
C ASN A 864 -2.85 27.51 -41.08
N THR A 865 -3.39 27.90 -42.23
CA THR A 865 -2.86 28.80 -43.26
C THR A 865 -1.35 29.05 -43.28
N ASP A 866 -0.66 28.48 -44.28
CA ASP A 866 0.36 29.21 -45.07
C ASP A 866 0.72 28.48 -46.38
N VAL A 867 -0.31 28.09 -47.15
CA VAL A 867 -0.18 27.75 -48.59
C VAL A 867 -0.69 28.91 -49.46
N LYS A 868 -0.46 30.15 -49.03
CA LYS A 868 -0.63 31.33 -49.89
C LYS A 868 0.52 32.31 -49.62
N ASN A 869 1.61 32.12 -50.35
CA ASN A 869 2.50 33.16 -50.91
C ASN A 869 3.93 32.62 -51.07
N GLN A 870 4.11 31.65 -51.98
CA GLN A 870 5.39 31.49 -52.69
C GLN A 870 5.29 32.21 -54.03
N ILE A 871 5.32 33.54 -54.02
CA ILE A 871 5.65 34.38 -55.18
C ILE A 871 6.35 35.65 -54.64
N SER A 872 7.52 36.00 -55.20
CA SER A 872 8.46 37.08 -54.84
C SER A 872 9.24 36.85 -53.53
N GLY A 873 10.56 36.95 -53.43
CA GLY A 873 11.53 37.81 -54.10
C GLY A 873 12.29 38.57 -52.99
N ASP A 874 13.62 38.63 -53.11
CA ASP A 874 14.56 39.55 -52.43
C ASP A 874 15.35 39.15 -51.15
N TYR A 875 16.68 39.08 -51.40
CA TYR A 875 17.85 39.64 -50.70
C TYR A 875 18.09 39.38 -49.20
N LEU A 876 19.23 38.78 -48.80
CA LEU A 876 20.63 39.28 -48.78
C LEU A 876 20.96 40.11 -47.51
N ASN A 877 22.12 39.79 -46.91
CA ASN A 877 22.96 40.59 -46.01
C ASN A 877 22.62 40.72 -44.51
N LYS A 878 23.44 40.03 -43.70
CA LYS A 878 24.40 40.56 -42.70
C LYS A 878 25.15 39.34 -42.10
N LEU A 879 26.41 39.01 -42.46
CA LEU A 879 27.69 39.66 -42.09
C LEU A 879 27.62 40.16 -40.63
N ILE A 880 28.53 39.94 -39.68
CA ILE A 880 29.93 39.49 -39.56
C ILE A 880 30.26 39.79 -38.05
N ASP A 881 31.42 39.37 -37.54
CA ASP A 881 32.03 39.67 -36.23
C ASP A 881 31.59 38.73 -35.08
N THR A 882 32.47 38.08 -34.31
CA THR A 882 33.88 38.37 -34.00
C THR A 882 34.59 37.08 -33.56
N VAL A 883 35.88 37.02 -33.89
CA VAL A 883 36.90 36.06 -33.45
C VAL A 883 37.32 36.38 -32.01
N ASP A 884 37.53 35.37 -31.14
CA ASP A 884 38.74 35.32 -30.30
C ASP A 884 39.08 33.92 -29.75
N VAL A 885 40.37 33.70 -29.53
CA VAL A 885 41.11 32.43 -29.47
C VAL A 885 41.76 32.24 -28.09
N GLY A 886 41.87 30.99 -27.61
CA GLY A 886 42.89 30.51 -26.64
C GLY A 886 42.63 30.85 -25.16
N TRP A 887 42.71 29.93 -24.19
CA TRP A 887 43.50 28.69 -24.05
C TRP A 887 42.65 27.47 -23.69
#